data_AF-A0A1B8ZV04-F1
#
_entry.id   AF-A0A1B8ZV04-F1
#
_cell.length_a   1.000
_cell.length_b   1.000
_cell.length_c   1.000
_cell.angle_alpha   90.00
_cell.angle_beta   90.00
_cell.angle_gamma   90.00
#
_symmetry.space_group_name_H-M   'P 1'
#
loop_
_entity.id
_entity.type
_entity.pdbx_description
1 polymer ?
#
loop_
_entity_poly.entity_id
_entity_poly.type
_entity_poly.pdbx_seq_one_letter_code
_entity_poly.pdbx_strand_id
1 'polypeptide(L)'
;MKKNYLVIVLFAANVAAQQSPGGVSSNLQVWMKADAGLTTSGNNITAWKDQSANAFSPAVVGGPPQAGSFINFNPVVKITGSDVTGGYFRIPTNAPNFSNMNVTAGSAQTEVFATVFSTRTANQYSAIVTKNSGGFWDGITLANYNISGTTTNYRTGYAVSDWLSDGGSTSAQQTIDQTPSKMFLLHGGNTQSGSTNTNRLRVNGNTATTNNSAFFNPNSYDFSIGNNSAGNTQYGFEGLIGDVIYYNRNLTPAETQKVNSYLAIKYGITLAANNQSYTSSNGTDFWTGATGPTATYNNNIFGIARDDAGSIDQRQSQSQNTGIQPIMTNGSGSPVTTNTAASALSNDISSSIIGSDTGSTAYTTPITGPSGIVVNNRTQRIWLVQEKTGTVGNVTISFPISNTNQKVYLVRSSNLDTTFDTTDTWIELTNPTVINGLTYVSATIDFADNDLFTFATFKSSPGGVATGISLWNRADAGISPTTGSITTWTDQALEHVATQQGSNATPSVIAGSKTNLNFNPGVNFTVNTQRIGNISVQTVNSLDYDIFNVTKNGISGVAFFGIARNNTTKDGTNYDSPHFEASGTIAMRDTNGNLDYYSGLPGGAYSASIPTIGYTQVKDTSLSFGRNGAITNQLATYGAKGNITGGYYFGRNADSPLSGDDGGFTGVIGENIVYSRTLTPVERQKVDSYLAIKYGMTLATSAAPMNYLNSASTTNTDNVVWTGVGNTTFYNRVFGIGRDDAGGLDQRISIAADPAAIITLSTDTDFTSQNAPTTTHPAIASDKQFTMMGDNNLSVTAYSTPITIGGKTMNRLPRIWRAQDTGDMGCVNIRMATNVSGNIIPNPGTGSLYAILADDPNFTTNVSLKKITYSATNIDFAINFNANSNNNYFTLAVLPASAVPAPVTGKIVGISTVNDSWQPTTNNTYLELRSQKLGFVISRVTTANRLAMIQQPGLVVYDIEQSKFFVSNGSVWRELGIDNTKSSFCN
;
A
#
# COMPACT_ATOMS: atom_id res chain seq x y z
N MET A 1 3.49 -73.26 46.85
CA MET A 1 4.73 -72.47 46.76
C MET A 1 4.63 -71.55 45.54
N LYS A 2 4.32 -70.27 45.76
CA LYS A 2 4.19 -69.26 44.69
C LYS A 2 5.55 -68.60 44.48
N LYS A 3 6.07 -68.63 43.25
CA LYS A 3 7.29 -67.93 42.82
C LYS A 3 6.90 -66.48 42.48
N ASN A 4 7.47 -65.51 43.18
CA ASN A 4 7.38 -64.10 42.86
C ASN A 4 8.56 -63.70 41.96
N TYR A 5 8.27 -63.06 40.84
CA TYR A 5 9.25 -62.45 39.95
C TYR A 5 9.60 -61.04 40.48
N LEU A 6 10.89 -60.76 40.63
CA LEU A 6 11.42 -59.45 40.97
C LEU A 6 11.56 -58.64 39.66
N VAL A 7 10.82 -57.54 39.53
CA VAL A 7 10.95 -56.58 38.43
C VAL A 7 11.93 -55.49 38.87
N ILE A 8 13.04 -55.32 38.14
CA ILE A 8 13.96 -54.19 38.28
C ILE A 8 13.51 -53.11 37.29
N VAL A 9 13.08 -51.96 37.80
CA VAL A 9 12.78 -50.75 37.02
C VAL A 9 14.01 -49.85 37.05
N LEU A 10 14.71 -49.71 35.92
CA LEU A 10 15.68 -48.63 35.72
C LEU A 10 14.93 -47.32 35.46
N PHE A 11 15.05 -46.35 36.37
CA PHE A 11 14.70 -44.96 36.07
C PHE A 11 15.83 -44.33 35.24
N ALA A 12 15.56 -44.05 33.96
CA ALA A 12 16.35 -43.10 33.19
C ALA A 12 16.00 -41.69 33.69
N ALA A 13 16.83 -41.12 34.57
CA ALA A 13 16.77 -39.71 34.89
C ALA A 13 17.27 -38.93 33.65
N ASN A 14 16.36 -38.25 32.96
CA ASN A 14 16.74 -37.19 32.02
C ASN A 14 17.44 -36.10 32.85
N VAL A 15 18.77 -36.05 32.77
CA VAL A 15 19.56 -34.95 33.32
C VAL A 15 19.29 -33.74 32.43
N ALA A 16 18.30 -32.91 32.80
CA ALA A 16 18.15 -31.61 32.16
C ALA A 16 19.47 -30.84 32.38
N ALA A 17 20.14 -30.45 31.30
CA ALA A 17 21.33 -29.61 31.40
C ALA A 17 20.96 -28.33 32.17
N GLN A 18 21.77 -27.96 33.16
CA GLN A 18 21.52 -26.76 33.95
C GLN A 18 21.65 -25.52 33.05
N GLN A 19 20.53 -24.84 32.80
CA GLN A 19 20.49 -23.64 31.95
C GLN A 19 21.14 -22.45 32.65
N SER A 20 21.78 -21.57 31.88
CA SER A 20 22.30 -20.29 32.34
C SER A 20 22.33 -19.28 31.20
N PRO A 21 22.38 -17.95 31.46
CA PRO A 21 22.39 -16.95 30.40
C PRO A 21 23.57 -17.17 29.45
N GLY A 22 23.29 -17.55 28.20
CA GLY A 22 24.33 -17.87 27.22
C GLY A 22 25.27 -19.02 27.65
N GLY A 23 24.84 -19.91 28.54
CA GLY A 23 25.65 -21.04 29.03
C GLY A 23 26.73 -20.66 30.05
N VAL A 24 26.69 -19.42 30.56
CA VAL A 24 27.65 -18.93 31.56
C VAL A 24 27.06 -19.11 32.97
N SER A 25 27.32 -20.26 33.58
CA SER A 25 26.77 -20.60 34.92
C SER A 25 27.71 -20.23 36.08
N SER A 26 29.02 -20.20 35.81
CA SER A 26 30.03 -19.95 36.84
C SER A 26 29.84 -18.57 37.47
N ASN A 27 29.65 -18.54 38.79
CA ASN A 27 29.48 -17.33 39.61
C ASN A 27 28.26 -16.47 39.23
N LEU A 28 27.23 -17.07 38.63
CA LEU A 28 25.93 -16.43 38.42
C LEU A 28 25.20 -16.27 39.76
N GLN A 29 24.89 -15.02 40.12
CA GLN A 29 24.32 -14.70 41.43
C GLN A 29 22.84 -14.32 41.39
N VAL A 30 22.42 -13.58 40.35
CA VAL A 30 21.00 -13.23 40.13
C VAL A 30 20.70 -13.35 38.65
N TRP A 31 19.56 -13.95 38.33
CA TRP A 31 19.02 -14.05 36.99
C TRP A 31 17.49 -13.89 37.03
N MET A 32 17.05 -12.65 36.84
CA MET A 32 15.64 -12.29 36.77
C MET A 32 15.19 -12.40 35.31
N LYS A 33 14.45 -13.45 34.97
CA LYS A 33 13.95 -13.70 33.61
C LYS A 33 12.54 -13.13 33.45
N ALA A 34 12.29 -12.25 32.50
CA ALA A 34 10.93 -11.68 32.37
C ALA A 34 9.89 -12.71 31.88
N ASP A 35 10.32 -13.81 31.26
CA ASP A 35 9.50 -14.91 30.77
C ASP A 35 9.41 -16.10 31.74
N ALA A 36 10.07 -16.04 32.89
CA ALA A 36 10.02 -17.09 33.91
C ALA A 36 10.04 -16.52 35.33
N GLY A 37 9.22 -17.08 36.22
CA GLY A 37 9.22 -16.70 37.64
C GLY A 37 8.43 -15.44 37.99
N LEU A 38 7.79 -14.76 37.03
CA LEU A 38 6.81 -13.72 37.35
C LEU A 38 5.51 -14.32 37.91
N THR A 39 5.01 -13.75 39.00
CA THR A 39 3.67 -14.00 39.54
C THR A 39 2.88 -12.71 39.45
N THR A 40 1.65 -12.77 38.93
CA THR A 40 0.80 -11.58 38.73
C THR A 40 -0.56 -11.70 39.42
N SER A 41 -1.13 -10.56 39.79
CA SER A 41 -2.52 -10.38 40.18
C SER A 41 -3.12 -9.28 39.29
N GLY A 42 -3.90 -9.69 38.28
CA GLY A 42 -4.22 -8.82 37.16
C GLY A 42 -2.95 -8.42 36.41
N ASN A 43 -2.77 -7.12 36.13
CA ASN A 43 -1.56 -6.61 35.49
C ASN A 43 -0.40 -6.40 36.47
N ASN A 44 -0.64 -6.45 37.78
CA ASN A 44 0.36 -6.15 38.80
C ASN A 44 1.21 -7.39 39.07
N ILE A 45 2.53 -7.25 39.03
CA ILE A 45 3.49 -8.27 39.43
C ILE A 45 3.60 -8.26 40.95
N THR A 46 3.42 -9.42 41.57
CA THR A 46 3.50 -9.62 43.02
C THR A 46 4.78 -10.34 43.44
N ALA A 47 5.44 -11.03 42.52
CA ALA A 47 6.76 -11.62 42.73
C ALA A 47 7.49 -11.81 41.41
N TRP A 48 8.83 -11.79 41.46
CA TRP A 48 9.70 -12.18 40.35
C TRP A 48 10.76 -13.12 40.92
N LYS A 49 10.70 -14.41 40.60
CA LYS A 49 11.62 -15.42 41.15
C LYS A 49 12.92 -15.46 40.35
N ASP A 50 14.05 -15.40 41.05
CA ASP A 50 15.39 -15.59 40.50
C ASP A 50 15.58 -17.04 39.97
N GLN A 51 16.16 -17.14 38.79
CA GLN A 51 16.45 -18.39 38.09
C GLN A 51 17.89 -18.89 38.31
N SER A 52 18.71 -18.15 39.07
CA SER A 52 20.03 -18.62 39.52
C SER A 52 19.91 -19.73 40.58
N ALA A 53 21.03 -20.37 40.91
CA ALA A 53 21.09 -21.35 42.01
C ALA A 53 20.76 -20.76 43.39
N ASN A 54 20.83 -19.42 43.56
CA ASN A 54 20.49 -18.75 44.80
C ASN A 54 18.98 -18.64 45.03
N ALA A 55 18.18 -18.67 43.96
CA ALA A 55 16.71 -18.69 43.98
C ALA A 55 16.07 -17.58 44.84
N PHE A 56 16.64 -16.37 44.81
CA PHE A 56 16.07 -15.20 45.47
C PHE A 56 14.60 -14.94 45.05
N SER A 57 13.80 -14.46 45.99
CA SER A 57 12.42 -14.02 45.75
C SER A 57 12.30 -12.56 46.21
N PRO A 58 12.76 -11.58 45.39
CA PRO A 58 12.71 -10.17 45.74
C PRO A 58 11.29 -9.72 46.15
N ALA A 59 11.24 -8.89 47.18
CA ALA A 59 10.02 -8.22 47.59
C ALA A 59 9.67 -7.12 46.59
N VAL A 60 8.37 -6.96 46.31
CA VAL A 60 7.84 -5.79 45.62
C VAL A 60 7.69 -4.66 46.64
N VAL A 61 8.26 -3.49 46.34
CA VAL A 61 8.26 -2.32 47.23
C VAL A 61 7.76 -1.09 46.47
N GLY A 62 7.02 -0.21 47.15
CA GLY A 62 6.30 0.92 46.53
C GLY A 62 4.96 0.46 45.94
N GLY A 63 4.57 1.03 44.79
CA GLY A 63 3.48 0.49 43.97
C GLY A 63 3.86 -0.85 43.31
N PRO A 64 2.92 -1.61 42.74
CA PRO A 64 3.30 -2.84 42.05
C PRO A 64 3.86 -2.55 40.65
N PRO A 65 5.06 -3.07 40.29
CA PRO A 65 5.45 -3.25 38.89
C PRO A 65 4.35 -3.97 38.11
N GLN A 66 4.26 -3.75 36.80
CA GLN A 66 3.22 -4.35 35.97
C GLN A 66 3.82 -5.30 34.92
N ALA A 67 3.06 -6.30 34.49
CA ALA A 67 3.36 -7.01 33.26
C ALA A 67 3.35 -5.99 32.10
N GLY A 68 4.46 -5.88 31.38
CA GLY A 68 4.59 -4.96 30.25
C GLY A 68 4.09 -5.55 28.94
N SER A 69 4.26 -4.80 27.85
CA SER A 69 4.02 -5.27 26.48
C SER A 69 5.03 -6.36 26.08
N PHE A 70 4.78 -7.03 24.96
CA PHE A 70 5.76 -7.95 24.40
C PHE A 70 6.78 -7.19 23.54
N ILE A 71 8.07 -7.40 23.78
CA ILE A 71 9.15 -6.92 22.91
C ILE A 71 9.76 -8.15 22.25
N ASN A 72 9.79 -8.15 20.92
CA ASN A 72 10.18 -9.33 20.15
C ASN A 72 9.45 -10.60 20.63
N PHE A 73 8.14 -10.46 20.87
CA PHE A 73 7.22 -11.51 21.35
C PHE A 73 7.54 -12.07 22.75
N ASN A 74 8.50 -11.50 23.47
CA ASN A 74 8.86 -11.87 24.83
C ASN A 74 8.30 -10.88 25.86
N PRO A 75 7.84 -11.36 27.02
CA PRO A 75 7.34 -10.51 28.09
C PRO A 75 8.46 -9.63 28.67
N VAL A 76 8.05 -8.50 29.23
CA VAL A 76 8.90 -7.55 29.94
C VAL A 76 8.17 -7.08 31.20
N VAL A 77 8.90 -6.51 32.14
CA VAL A 77 8.36 -5.88 33.34
C VAL A 77 8.25 -4.38 33.11
N LYS A 78 7.05 -3.82 33.28
CA LYS A 78 6.81 -2.38 33.24
C LYS A 78 6.95 -1.79 34.65
N ILE A 79 7.89 -0.86 34.80
CA ILE A 79 8.02 -0.04 36.01
C ILE A 79 7.26 1.27 35.78
N THR A 80 6.34 1.59 36.68
CA THR A 80 5.53 2.82 36.64
C THR A 80 5.83 3.71 37.84
N GLY A 81 5.87 5.02 37.61
CA GLY A 81 6.13 6.03 38.64
C GLY A 81 7.63 6.22 38.85
N SER A 82 8.15 7.39 38.48
CA SER A 82 9.57 7.72 38.65
C SER A 82 9.92 8.27 40.05
N ASP A 83 8.95 8.27 40.96
CA ASP A 83 9.03 8.86 42.30
C ASP A 83 9.02 7.80 43.41
N VAL A 84 8.77 8.24 44.65
CA VAL A 84 8.78 7.38 45.85
C VAL A 84 7.66 6.36 45.95
N THR A 85 6.67 6.51 45.08
CA THR A 85 5.55 5.58 44.96
C THR A 85 5.78 4.57 43.82
N GLY A 86 6.84 4.76 43.03
CA GLY A 86 7.23 3.87 41.95
C GLY A 86 7.56 2.45 42.42
N GLY A 87 7.02 1.46 41.71
CA GLY A 87 7.18 0.06 42.08
C GLY A 87 8.52 -0.53 41.71
N TYR A 88 9.15 -1.28 42.60
CA TYR A 88 10.46 -1.90 42.33
C TYR A 88 10.63 -3.23 43.04
N PHE A 89 11.67 -3.97 42.65
CA PHE A 89 12.04 -5.25 43.27
C PHE A 89 13.23 -5.04 44.20
N ARG A 90 13.19 -5.63 45.40
CA ARG A 90 14.25 -5.54 46.41
C ARG A 90 14.61 -6.91 46.96
N ILE A 91 15.87 -7.30 46.85
CA ILE A 91 16.48 -8.42 47.58
C ILE A 91 17.15 -7.82 48.82
N PRO A 92 16.58 -7.98 50.02
CA PRO A 92 17.16 -7.42 51.23
C PRO A 92 18.39 -8.22 51.67
N THR A 93 19.31 -7.55 52.35
CA THR A 93 20.57 -8.11 52.89
C THR A 93 20.40 -9.29 53.84
N ASN A 94 19.21 -9.48 54.43
CA ASN A 94 18.86 -10.61 55.27
C ASN A 94 18.25 -11.80 54.49
N ALA A 95 18.17 -11.74 53.16
CA ALA A 95 17.70 -12.85 52.34
C ALA A 95 18.61 -14.08 52.47
N PRO A 96 18.06 -15.31 52.41
CA PRO A 96 18.88 -16.52 52.33
C PRO A 96 19.84 -16.43 51.14
N ASN A 97 21.08 -16.91 51.31
CA ASN A 97 22.14 -16.90 50.29
C ASN A 97 22.64 -15.51 49.86
N PHE A 98 22.23 -14.41 50.52
CA PHE A 98 22.67 -13.06 50.16
C PHE A 98 24.20 -12.90 50.20
N SER A 99 24.88 -13.65 51.07
CA SER A 99 26.35 -13.70 51.14
C SER A 99 27.02 -14.07 49.81
N ASN A 100 26.32 -14.78 48.91
CA ASN A 100 26.84 -15.16 47.60
C ASN A 100 26.92 -13.96 46.64
N MET A 101 26.11 -12.91 46.89
CA MET A 101 26.17 -11.65 46.14
C MET A 101 27.28 -10.70 46.62
N ASN A 102 27.95 -11.02 47.73
CA ASN A 102 29.03 -10.22 48.26
C ASN A 102 30.32 -10.47 47.46
N VAL A 103 31.16 -9.44 47.38
CA VAL A 103 32.49 -9.48 46.76
C VAL A 103 33.52 -9.04 47.79
N THR A 104 34.73 -9.60 47.73
CA THR A 104 35.77 -9.29 48.71
C THR A 104 36.30 -7.87 48.52
N ALA A 105 36.24 -7.05 49.57
CA ALA A 105 36.79 -5.69 49.55
C ALA A 105 38.28 -5.69 49.18
N GLY A 106 38.69 -4.81 48.26
CA GLY A 106 40.04 -4.71 47.72
C GLY A 106 40.33 -5.63 46.52
N SER A 107 39.40 -6.52 46.15
CA SER A 107 39.49 -7.40 44.98
C SER A 107 38.13 -7.68 44.31
N ALA A 108 37.16 -6.78 44.51
CA ALA A 108 35.81 -6.91 44.00
C ALA A 108 35.76 -6.99 42.46
N GLN A 109 35.00 -7.94 41.92
CA GLN A 109 34.75 -8.07 40.50
C GLN A 109 33.27 -8.35 40.28
N THR A 110 32.62 -7.60 39.37
CA THR A 110 31.19 -7.78 39.10
C THR A 110 30.85 -7.50 37.64
N GLU A 111 29.80 -8.15 37.14
CA GLU A 111 29.23 -7.91 35.81
C GLU A 111 27.71 -7.94 35.91
N VAL A 112 27.04 -6.96 35.30
CA VAL A 112 25.58 -6.78 35.36
C VAL A 112 25.05 -6.51 33.97
N PHE A 113 24.02 -7.24 33.58
CA PHE A 113 23.32 -7.05 32.31
C PHE A 113 21.86 -6.73 32.58
N ALA A 114 21.31 -5.80 31.78
CA ALA A 114 19.89 -5.49 31.81
C ALA A 114 19.42 -5.08 30.40
N THR A 115 18.26 -5.55 29.96
CA THR A 115 17.59 -4.98 28.77
C THR A 115 16.51 -4.02 29.20
N VAL A 116 16.50 -2.82 28.61
CA VAL A 116 15.61 -1.73 29.07
C VAL A 116 15.05 -0.91 27.91
N PHE A 117 13.87 -0.34 28.12
CA PHE A 117 13.26 0.69 27.29
C PHE A 117 12.72 1.79 28.21
N SER A 118 13.33 2.97 28.20
CA SER A 118 12.91 4.09 29.07
C SER A 118 11.81 4.93 28.39
N THR A 119 10.76 5.27 29.15
CA THR A 119 9.71 6.19 28.68
C THR A 119 9.78 7.56 29.34
N ARG A 120 10.78 7.80 30.21
CA ARG A 120 10.90 9.03 31.01
C ARG A 120 11.43 10.20 30.18
N THR A 121 10.73 11.34 30.22
CA THR A 121 11.00 12.52 29.39
C THR A 121 11.72 13.68 30.10
N ALA A 122 11.86 13.66 31.44
CA ALA A 122 12.44 14.75 32.23
C ALA A 122 13.94 14.57 32.59
N ASN A 123 14.66 15.66 32.84
CA ASN A 123 16.11 15.72 33.15
C ASN A 123 16.48 15.24 34.57
N GLN A 124 16.40 13.95 34.84
CA GLN A 124 16.77 13.36 36.13
C GLN A 124 17.36 11.96 35.96
N TYR A 125 18.08 11.47 36.98
CA TYR A 125 18.58 10.08 37.03
C TYR A 125 17.44 9.08 37.28
N SER A 126 17.59 7.88 36.71
CA SER A 126 16.66 6.75 36.80
C SER A 126 17.44 5.46 37.08
N ALA A 127 17.16 4.81 38.20
CA ALA A 127 17.87 3.62 38.66
C ALA A 127 17.31 2.34 38.05
N ILE A 128 18.14 1.60 37.31
CA ILE A 128 17.74 0.34 36.69
C ILE A 128 18.08 -0.83 37.62
N VAL A 129 19.36 -0.95 38.00
CA VAL A 129 19.84 -1.98 38.94
C VAL A 129 20.78 -1.30 39.92
N THR A 130 20.52 -1.41 41.22
CA THR A 130 21.32 -0.77 42.27
C THR A 130 21.58 -1.67 43.47
N LYS A 131 22.65 -1.40 44.22
CA LYS A 131 22.81 -1.82 45.61
C LYS A 131 22.67 -0.60 46.51
N ASN A 132 21.84 -0.65 47.55
CA ASN A 132 21.57 0.47 48.46
C ASN A 132 21.75 0.12 49.95
N SER A 133 22.31 1.06 50.72
CA SER A 133 22.15 1.12 52.18
C SER A 133 22.01 2.55 52.68
N GLY A 134 20.83 2.91 53.22
CA GLY A 134 20.67 4.07 54.10
C GLY A 134 21.04 5.43 53.48
N GLY A 135 20.83 5.62 52.18
CA GLY A 135 21.12 6.86 51.45
C GLY A 135 22.35 6.77 50.53
N PHE A 136 23.18 5.74 50.70
CA PHE A 136 24.26 5.39 49.77
C PHE A 136 23.75 4.37 48.74
N TRP A 137 24.02 4.61 47.46
CA TRP A 137 23.60 3.71 46.38
C TRP A 137 24.61 3.70 45.23
N ASP A 138 24.84 2.51 44.67
CA ASP A 138 25.67 2.29 43.48
C ASP A 138 24.89 1.44 42.47
N GLY A 139 25.07 1.68 41.17
CA GLY A 139 24.46 0.81 40.16
C GLY A 139 24.42 1.35 38.75
N ILE A 140 23.64 0.68 37.90
CA ILE A 140 23.36 1.12 36.52
C ILE A 140 22.17 2.08 36.55
N THR A 141 22.40 3.32 36.12
CA THR A 141 21.39 4.38 36.01
C THR A 141 21.33 4.97 34.60
N LEU A 142 20.18 5.57 34.28
CA LEU A 142 19.98 6.42 33.11
C LEU A 142 19.72 7.85 33.54
N ALA A 143 20.54 8.80 33.12
CA ALA A 143 20.28 10.23 33.23
C ALA A 143 19.70 10.77 31.92
N ASN A 144 18.77 11.72 31.98
CA ASN A 144 18.47 12.64 30.88
C ASN A 144 19.11 14.01 31.20
N TYR A 145 19.85 14.62 30.26
CA TYR A 145 20.47 15.94 30.46
C TYR A 145 20.33 16.85 29.23
N ASN A 146 19.67 18.00 29.37
CA ASN A 146 19.65 19.06 28.35
C ASN A 146 20.89 19.97 28.50
N ILE A 147 21.76 20.02 27.49
CA ILE A 147 22.80 21.05 27.42
C ILE A 147 22.30 22.19 26.54
N SER A 148 22.32 23.39 27.11
CA SER A 148 22.19 24.72 26.50
C SER A 148 22.18 24.79 24.96
N GLY A 149 20.98 24.92 24.37
CA GLY A 149 20.79 25.75 23.17
C GLY A 149 20.90 25.12 21.77
N THR A 150 21.19 23.83 21.59
CA THR A 150 21.07 23.17 20.27
C THR A 150 20.42 21.79 20.35
N THR A 151 19.59 21.50 19.34
CA THR A 151 18.77 20.31 19.03
C THR A 151 18.72 19.14 20.05
N THR A 152 17.48 18.74 20.36
CA THR A 152 17.06 17.64 21.26
C THR A 152 17.82 16.32 21.03
N ASN A 153 18.90 16.10 21.77
CA ASN A 153 19.58 14.81 21.89
C ASN A 153 19.35 14.28 23.31
N TYR A 154 18.76 13.09 23.42
CA TYR A 154 18.69 12.36 24.69
C TYR A 154 20.08 11.79 24.97
N ARG A 155 20.80 12.39 25.92
CA ARG A 155 22.02 11.78 26.46
C ARG A 155 21.58 10.69 27.42
N THR A 156 21.77 9.42 27.11
CA THR A 156 21.81 8.42 28.18
C THR A 156 23.14 8.58 28.88
N GLY A 157 23.11 9.20 30.06
CA GLY A 157 24.29 9.40 30.90
C GLY A 157 24.37 8.34 31.99
N TYR A 158 25.52 7.68 32.10
CA TYR A 158 25.93 6.96 33.31
C TYR A 158 26.16 7.97 34.45
N ALA A 159 25.60 7.75 35.62
CA ALA A 159 26.20 8.25 36.85
C ALA A 159 26.45 7.08 37.80
N VAL A 160 27.73 6.82 38.06
CA VAL A 160 28.14 6.51 39.43
C VAL A 160 27.91 7.81 40.20
N SER A 161 26.87 7.87 41.02
CA SER A 161 26.95 8.83 42.10
C SER A 161 27.65 8.11 43.24
N ASP A 162 28.97 8.20 43.25
CA ASP A 162 29.70 8.03 44.48
C ASP A 162 29.40 9.28 45.32
N TRP A 163 28.21 9.32 45.96
CA TRP A 163 28.01 10.16 47.12
C TRP A 163 28.56 9.40 48.34
N LEU A 164 29.81 8.92 48.28
CA LEU A 164 30.64 8.97 49.47
C LEU A 164 30.60 10.43 49.92
N SER A 165 30.19 10.64 51.16
CA SER A 165 29.95 11.92 51.82
C SER A 165 31.18 12.84 51.93
N ASP A 166 32.20 12.69 51.07
CA ASP A 166 33.50 13.34 51.14
C ASP A 166 33.75 14.39 50.03
N GLY A 167 32.68 14.94 49.45
CA GLY A 167 32.74 16.23 48.72
C GLY A 167 33.51 16.27 47.39
N GLY A 168 33.90 15.13 46.81
CA GLY A 168 34.59 15.06 45.52
C GLY A 168 33.72 14.49 44.40
N SER A 169 33.06 15.35 43.62
CA SER A 169 32.28 14.94 42.44
C SER A 169 33.19 14.32 41.35
N THR A 170 33.17 13.00 41.19
CA THR A 170 33.76 12.31 40.02
C THR A 170 32.74 11.46 39.28
N SER A 171 31.61 12.09 38.92
CA SER A 171 30.61 11.50 38.01
C SER A 171 31.22 11.35 36.63
N ALA A 172 31.58 10.13 36.23
CA ALA A 172 31.93 9.86 34.84
C ALA A 172 30.65 9.80 33.98
N GLN A 173 30.11 10.97 33.62
CA GLN A 173 29.01 11.07 32.67
C GLN A 173 29.52 10.76 31.27
N GLN A 174 29.06 9.66 30.69
CA GLN A 174 29.34 9.32 29.29
C GLN A 174 28.04 9.31 28.51
N THR A 175 28.01 10.09 27.43
CA THR A 175 26.86 10.22 26.54
C THR A 175 26.80 9.01 25.61
N ILE A 176 25.71 8.27 25.64
CA ILE A 176 25.34 7.43 24.52
C ILE A 176 24.07 8.05 23.93
N ASP A 177 24.19 8.59 22.72
CA ASP A 177 23.06 9.15 21.98
C ASP A 177 22.15 7.97 21.59
N GLN A 178 21.14 7.73 22.42
CA GLN A 178 20.06 6.81 22.09
C GLN A 178 18.77 7.61 22.15
N THR A 179 18.04 7.62 21.04
CA THR A 179 16.65 8.04 21.07
C THR A 179 15.88 7.03 21.93
N PRO A 180 15.09 7.45 22.93
CA PRO A 180 14.34 6.58 23.84
C PRO A 180 13.11 5.96 23.15
N SER A 181 13.29 5.46 21.92
CA SER A 181 12.21 4.93 21.08
C SER A 181 12.25 3.42 20.92
N LYS A 182 13.26 2.72 21.48
CA LYS A 182 13.39 1.26 21.40
C LYS A 182 14.14 0.67 22.60
N MET A 183 13.97 -0.64 22.80
CA MET A 183 14.72 -1.39 23.81
C MET A 183 16.23 -1.38 23.49
N PHE A 184 17.08 -1.59 24.49
CA PHE A 184 18.51 -1.76 24.32
C PHE A 184 19.11 -2.59 25.45
N LEU A 185 20.29 -3.14 25.19
CA LEU A 185 21.06 -3.93 26.13
C LEU A 185 22.08 -3.04 26.85
N LEU A 186 22.05 -3.06 28.17
CA LEU A 186 23.05 -2.46 29.04
C LEU A 186 23.92 -3.55 29.67
N HIS A 187 25.22 -3.30 29.72
CA HIS A 187 26.19 -4.15 30.38
C HIS A 187 27.17 -3.30 31.19
N GLY A 188 27.08 -3.36 32.52
CA GLY A 188 28.01 -2.73 33.45
C GLY A 188 28.98 -3.75 34.07
N GLY A 189 30.23 -3.37 34.30
CA GLY A 189 31.22 -4.21 34.96
C GLY A 189 32.19 -3.41 35.82
N ASN A 190 32.78 -4.07 36.82
CA ASN A 190 33.74 -3.47 37.75
C ASN A 190 34.87 -4.40 38.10
N THR A 191 36.04 -3.80 38.33
CA THR A 191 37.21 -4.47 38.84
C THR A 191 37.91 -3.57 39.84
N GLN A 192 37.95 -3.97 41.10
CA GLN A 192 38.70 -3.33 42.16
C GLN A 192 40.06 -4.02 42.34
N SER A 193 41.13 -3.23 42.44
CA SER A 193 42.48 -3.69 42.71
C SER A 193 43.12 -2.81 43.77
N GLY A 194 43.00 -3.18 45.05
CA GLY A 194 43.40 -2.29 46.15
C GLY A 194 42.46 -1.09 46.27
N SER A 195 43.00 0.14 46.19
CA SER A 195 42.21 1.39 46.23
C SER A 195 41.74 1.88 44.85
N THR A 196 42.21 1.26 43.76
CA THR A 196 41.76 1.61 42.41
C THR A 196 40.57 0.77 42.01
N ASN A 197 39.59 1.42 41.37
CA ASN A 197 38.44 0.77 40.77
C ASN A 197 38.47 1.02 39.28
N THR A 198 38.08 0.07 38.45
CA THR A 198 37.89 0.26 37.01
C THR A 198 36.48 -0.17 36.64
N ASN A 199 35.68 0.80 36.19
CA ASN A 199 34.31 0.60 35.75
C ASN A 199 34.22 0.52 34.24
N ARG A 200 33.33 -0.32 33.74
CA ARG A 200 33.06 -0.55 32.31
C ARG A 200 31.57 -0.45 32.06
N LEU A 201 31.15 0.34 31.08
CA LEU A 201 29.77 0.34 30.59
C LEU A 201 29.77 0.07 29.09
N ARG A 202 28.90 -0.84 28.65
CA ARG A 202 28.65 -1.18 27.25
C ARG A 202 27.17 -1.07 26.96
N VAL A 203 26.85 -0.71 25.72
CA VAL A 203 25.49 -0.71 25.19
C VAL A 203 25.45 -1.48 23.90
N ASN A 204 24.48 -2.39 23.78
CA ASN A 204 24.33 -3.29 22.65
C ASN A 204 25.65 -3.99 22.28
N GLY A 205 26.46 -4.36 23.27
CA GLY A 205 27.74 -5.04 23.06
C GLY A 205 28.92 -4.15 22.60
N ASN A 206 28.76 -2.83 22.42
CA ASN A 206 29.85 -1.92 22.01
C ASN A 206 31.03 -1.90 23.03
N THR A 207 32.21 -1.45 22.61
CA THR A 207 33.41 -1.29 23.45
C THR A 207 33.11 -0.54 24.74
N ALA A 208 33.66 -1.03 25.84
CA ALA A 208 33.50 -0.44 27.16
C ALA A 208 34.21 0.91 27.25
N THR A 209 33.51 1.92 27.78
CA THR A 209 34.16 3.12 28.32
C THR A 209 34.66 2.82 29.72
N THR A 210 35.94 3.09 29.99
CA THR A 210 36.59 2.81 31.28
C THR A 210 36.77 4.06 32.13
N ASN A 211 36.41 4.03 33.41
CA ASN A 211 36.72 5.10 34.38
C ASN A 211 37.19 4.53 35.71
N ASN A 212 37.97 5.33 36.47
CA ASN A 212 38.63 4.88 37.69
C ASN A 212 37.86 5.11 39.01
N SER A 213 36.56 5.41 38.96
CA SER A 213 35.68 5.56 40.13
C SER A 213 35.05 4.22 40.55
N ALA A 214 34.52 4.08 41.78
CA ALA A 214 33.99 2.83 42.32
C ALA A 214 32.70 2.33 41.62
N PHE A 215 32.41 1.03 41.64
CA PHE A 215 31.12 0.43 41.28
C PHE A 215 30.92 -0.84 42.10
N PHE A 216 29.68 -1.04 42.56
CA PHE A 216 29.28 -1.98 43.60
C PHE A 216 30.24 -2.00 44.78
N ASN A 217 29.94 -1.17 45.77
CA ASN A 217 30.53 -1.30 47.08
C ASN A 217 30.50 -2.79 47.53
N PRO A 218 31.65 -3.37 47.95
CA PRO A 218 31.72 -4.74 48.49
C PRO A 218 30.87 -4.95 49.74
N ASN A 219 30.35 -3.86 50.34
CA ASN A 219 29.47 -3.89 51.50
C ASN A 219 28.12 -4.58 51.20
N SER A 220 27.55 -5.20 52.23
CA SER A 220 26.23 -5.84 52.17
C SER A 220 25.12 -4.78 52.10
N TYR A 221 24.73 -4.43 50.88
CA TYR A 221 23.68 -3.45 50.53
C TYR A 221 22.57 -4.13 49.74
N ASP A 222 21.31 -3.75 49.95
CA ASP A 222 20.15 -4.38 49.31
C ASP A 222 20.21 -4.24 47.80
N PHE A 223 19.95 -5.33 47.07
CA PHE A 223 19.94 -5.32 45.61
C PHE A 223 18.56 -4.96 45.09
N SER A 224 18.45 -3.88 44.33
CA SER A 224 17.17 -3.34 43.85
C SER A 224 17.14 -3.23 42.32
N ILE A 225 15.97 -3.51 41.73
CA ILE A 225 15.70 -3.36 40.30
C ILE A 225 14.53 -2.40 40.12
N GLY A 226 14.74 -1.31 39.38
CA GLY A 226 13.74 -0.31 39.01
C GLY A 226 13.66 0.94 39.92
N ASN A 227 14.37 0.96 41.06
CA ASN A 227 14.47 2.13 41.93
C ASN A 227 15.74 2.03 42.82
N ASN A 228 16.11 3.15 43.46
CA ASN A 228 17.23 3.27 44.40
C ASN A 228 16.79 3.73 45.81
N SER A 229 15.51 3.68 46.17
CA SER A 229 15.00 4.32 47.39
C SER A 229 15.60 3.76 48.70
N ALA A 230 16.41 4.60 49.36
CA ALA A 230 16.47 4.69 50.82
C ALA A 230 16.52 6.18 51.22
N GLY A 231 15.38 6.74 51.65
CA GLY A 231 15.26 8.13 52.11
C GLY A 231 14.53 9.11 51.15
N ASN A 232 14.59 10.41 51.47
CA ASN A 232 13.81 11.51 50.84
C ASN A 232 14.33 12.01 49.47
N THR A 233 15.39 11.43 48.88
CA THR A 233 15.94 11.81 47.57
C THR A 233 15.96 10.59 46.64
N GLN A 234 15.24 10.61 45.51
CA GLN A 234 14.93 9.39 44.76
C GLN A 234 14.98 9.52 43.23
N TYR A 235 15.42 8.43 42.58
CA TYR A 235 15.70 8.30 41.15
C TYR A 235 15.02 7.04 40.57
N GLY A 236 13.68 6.95 40.60
CA GLY A 236 12.95 5.78 40.08
C GLY A 236 13.09 5.62 38.55
N PHE A 237 13.11 4.38 38.06
CA PHE A 237 13.00 4.09 36.62
C PHE A 237 11.55 4.12 36.17
N GLU A 238 11.32 4.52 34.92
CA GLU A 238 10.00 4.45 34.29
C GLU A 238 10.17 3.94 32.86
N GLY A 239 9.55 2.80 32.57
CA GLY A 239 9.73 2.10 31.31
C GLY A 239 9.59 0.59 31.44
N LEU A 240 10.19 -0.14 30.49
CA LEU A 240 10.21 -1.59 30.44
C LEU A 240 11.59 -2.13 30.79
N ILE A 241 11.65 -3.20 31.58
CA ILE A 241 12.85 -3.97 31.92
C ILE A 241 12.61 -5.41 31.45
N GLY A 242 13.51 -5.95 30.63
CA GLY A 242 13.53 -7.36 30.27
C GLY A 242 14.28 -8.17 31.33
N ASP A 243 15.25 -8.96 30.91
CA ASP A 243 16.05 -9.79 31.83
C ASP A 243 17.09 -8.95 32.57
N VAL A 244 17.36 -9.30 33.85
CA VAL A 244 18.45 -8.74 34.68
C VAL A 244 19.35 -9.85 35.17
N ILE A 245 20.67 -9.72 34.95
CA ILE A 245 21.67 -10.75 35.27
C ILE A 245 22.80 -10.11 36.08
N TYR A 246 23.25 -10.78 37.14
CA TYR A 246 24.35 -10.36 38.01
C TYR A 246 25.35 -11.50 38.24
N TYR A 247 26.65 -11.23 37.98
CA TYR A 247 27.78 -12.08 38.33
C TYR A 247 28.67 -11.37 39.36
N ASN A 248 29.22 -12.14 40.30
CA ASN A 248 30.22 -11.65 41.27
C ASN A 248 31.67 -11.94 40.83
N ARG A 249 31.91 -11.90 39.51
CA ARG A 249 33.24 -11.98 38.89
C ARG A 249 33.24 -11.22 37.57
N ASN A 250 34.44 -11.01 37.02
CA ASN A 250 34.56 -10.59 35.63
C ASN A 250 34.26 -11.76 34.68
N LEU A 251 33.53 -11.46 33.61
CA LEU A 251 33.36 -12.36 32.48
C LEU A 251 34.49 -12.17 31.47
N THR A 252 34.93 -13.26 30.85
CA THR A 252 35.83 -13.19 29.68
C THR A 252 35.11 -12.55 28.49
N PRO A 253 35.83 -12.09 27.44
CA PRO A 253 35.19 -11.58 26.23
C PRO A 253 34.23 -12.59 25.58
N ALA A 254 34.60 -13.87 25.54
CA ALA A 254 33.75 -14.93 25.00
C ALA A 254 32.48 -15.14 25.84
N GLU A 255 32.61 -15.19 27.17
CA GLU A 255 31.44 -15.30 28.07
C GLU A 255 30.52 -14.07 27.96
N THR A 256 31.11 -12.87 27.90
CA THR A 256 30.36 -11.62 27.67
C THR A 256 29.59 -11.71 26.37
N GLN A 257 30.19 -12.24 25.31
CA GLN A 257 29.54 -12.36 24.01
C GLN A 257 28.35 -13.31 24.05
N LYS A 258 28.47 -14.44 24.73
CA LYS A 258 27.37 -15.39 24.89
C LYS A 258 26.18 -14.77 25.64
N VAL A 259 26.44 -14.03 26.72
CA VAL A 259 25.37 -13.33 27.47
C VAL A 259 24.73 -12.22 26.63
N ASN A 260 25.53 -11.44 25.89
CA ASN A 260 25.01 -10.43 24.97
C ASN A 260 24.13 -11.06 23.89
N SER A 261 24.54 -12.19 23.32
CA SER A 261 23.83 -12.91 22.27
C SER A 261 22.50 -13.46 22.77
N TYR A 262 22.48 -14.05 23.97
CA TYR A 262 21.27 -14.50 24.64
C TYR A 262 20.22 -13.36 24.75
N LEU A 263 20.62 -12.21 25.29
CA LEU A 263 19.71 -11.06 25.44
C LEU A 263 19.31 -10.46 24.10
N ALA A 264 20.24 -10.40 23.15
CA ALA A 264 20.02 -9.77 21.87
C ALA A 264 19.06 -10.57 20.98
N ILE A 265 19.18 -11.91 20.94
CA ILE A 265 18.24 -12.78 20.23
C ILE A 265 16.85 -12.69 20.86
N LYS A 266 16.78 -12.78 22.20
CA LYS A 266 15.50 -12.75 22.93
C LYS A 266 14.72 -11.45 22.67
N TYR A 267 15.40 -10.31 22.64
CA TYR A 267 14.73 -9.01 22.50
C TYR A 267 14.87 -8.36 21.12
N GLY A 268 15.42 -9.06 20.12
CA GLY A 268 15.56 -8.56 18.75
C GLY A 268 16.51 -7.35 18.66
N ILE A 269 17.52 -7.29 19.54
CA ILE A 269 18.47 -6.18 19.65
C ILE A 269 19.57 -6.39 18.61
N THR A 270 19.79 -5.38 17.77
CA THR A 270 20.99 -5.30 16.92
C THR A 270 22.20 -4.92 17.79
N LEU A 271 23.21 -5.80 17.86
CA LEU A 271 24.47 -5.50 18.53
C LEU A 271 25.29 -4.46 17.74
N ALA A 272 26.18 -3.74 18.41
CA ALA A 272 26.94 -2.62 17.86
C ALA A 272 28.06 -3.07 16.93
N ALA A 273 28.39 -2.24 15.93
CA ALA A 273 29.24 -2.54 14.78
C ALA A 273 30.57 -3.29 15.05
N ASN A 274 31.22 -3.00 16.16
CA ASN A 274 32.49 -3.58 16.58
C ASN A 274 32.37 -4.89 17.38
N ASN A 275 31.16 -5.38 17.62
CA ASN A 275 30.90 -6.59 18.39
C ASN A 275 29.59 -7.30 17.97
N GLN A 276 29.43 -7.55 16.67
CA GLN A 276 28.17 -8.01 16.05
C GLN A 276 28.05 -9.53 15.87
N SER A 277 28.87 -10.35 16.53
CA SER A 277 28.65 -11.81 16.48
C SER A 277 27.50 -12.20 17.43
N TYR A 278 26.68 -13.17 17.07
CA TYR A 278 25.70 -13.76 17.97
C TYR A 278 26.13 -15.19 18.20
N THR A 279 26.60 -15.49 19.40
CA THR A 279 27.30 -16.73 19.74
C THR A 279 26.47 -17.55 20.73
N SER A 280 26.34 -18.85 20.45
CA SER A 280 25.66 -19.83 21.28
C SER A 280 26.45 -20.17 22.55
N SER A 281 25.82 -20.90 23.46
CA SER A 281 26.42 -21.39 24.70
C SER A 281 27.65 -22.25 24.51
N ASN A 282 27.76 -22.99 23.40
CA ASN A 282 28.93 -23.83 23.10
C ASN A 282 30.07 -23.06 22.42
N GLY A 283 29.85 -21.80 22.01
CA GLY A 283 30.84 -20.95 21.35
C GLY A 283 30.75 -20.91 19.82
N THR A 284 29.76 -21.56 19.20
CA THR A 284 29.48 -21.42 17.76
C THR A 284 28.67 -20.16 17.47
N ASP A 285 28.94 -19.49 16.36
CA ASP A 285 28.19 -18.30 15.96
C ASP A 285 26.89 -18.66 15.21
N PHE A 286 25.77 -18.12 15.67
CA PHE A 286 24.48 -18.04 14.98
C PHE A 286 24.46 -16.93 13.92
N TRP A 287 25.18 -15.83 14.17
CA TRP A 287 25.39 -14.73 13.21
C TRP A 287 26.80 -14.17 13.35
N THR A 288 27.42 -13.78 12.24
CA THR A 288 28.73 -13.12 12.25
C THR A 288 28.69 -11.80 11.49
N GLY A 289 28.75 -10.70 12.23
CA GLY A 289 28.53 -9.36 11.67
C GLY A 289 29.77 -8.53 11.33
N ALA A 290 30.92 -9.11 10.96
CA ALA A 290 32.13 -8.28 10.81
C ALA A 290 33.18 -8.73 9.76
N THR A 291 32.81 -9.45 8.70
CA THR A 291 33.80 -9.84 7.66
C THR A 291 33.20 -9.89 6.25
N GLY A 292 33.87 -9.26 5.28
CA GLY A 292 33.62 -9.51 3.86
C GLY A 292 32.26 -8.99 3.34
N PRO A 293 31.63 -9.69 2.36
CA PRO A 293 30.46 -9.19 1.63
C PRO A 293 29.19 -9.07 2.48
N THR A 294 29.14 -9.70 3.67
CA THR A 294 27.96 -9.65 4.56
C THR A 294 27.92 -8.41 5.45
N ALA A 295 29.00 -7.61 5.49
CA ALA A 295 29.12 -6.46 6.39
C ALA A 295 28.01 -5.40 6.21
N THR A 296 27.46 -5.30 4.99
CA THR A 296 26.35 -4.39 4.64
C THR A 296 25.05 -4.74 5.37
N TYR A 297 24.85 -6.00 5.78
CA TYR A 297 23.58 -6.50 6.31
C TYR A 297 23.47 -6.47 7.84
N ASN A 298 24.34 -5.72 8.50
CA ASN A 298 24.42 -5.66 9.94
C ASN A 298 23.42 -4.69 10.59
N ASN A 299 22.27 -4.49 9.96
CA ASN A 299 21.23 -3.59 10.45
C ASN A 299 19.99 -4.40 10.77
N ASN A 300 19.24 -3.98 11.80
CA ASN A 300 17.96 -4.61 12.15
C ASN A 300 18.09 -6.13 12.35
N ILE A 301 19.12 -6.59 13.07
CA ILE A 301 19.36 -8.02 13.27
C ILE A 301 18.32 -8.60 14.25
N PHE A 302 17.68 -9.70 13.86
CA PHE A 302 16.72 -10.47 14.65
C PHE A 302 16.67 -11.93 14.16
N GLY A 303 16.03 -12.84 14.88
CA GLY A 303 15.89 -14.20 14.38
C GLY A 303 15.42 -15.20 15.40
N ILE A 304 15.28 -16.44 14.95
CA ILE A 304 14.87 -17.57 15.78
C ILE A 304 16.09 -18.42 16.11
N ALA A 305 16.12 -18.97 17.31
CA ALA A 305 17.19 -19.85 17.74
C ALA A 305 16.74 -20.72 18.91
N ARG A 306 17.36 -21.90 19.01
CA ARG A 306 17.27 -22.78 20.18
C ARG A 306 18.67 -23.13 20.66
N ASP A 307 18.88 -22.90 21.95
CA ASP A 307 20.10 -23.22 22.68
C ASP A 307 19.70 -23.60 24.11
N ASP A 308 19.64 -24.89 24.38
CA ASP A 308 19.09 -25.44 25.62
C ASP A 308 19.98 -25.07 26.83
N ALA A 309 21.32 -25.12 26.68
CA ALA A 309 22.24 -24.72 27.75
C ALA A 309 22.31 -23.18 27.93
N GLY A 310 22.16 -22.43 26.83
CA GLY A 310 22.08 -20.97 26.80
C GLY A 310 20.73 -20.38 27.22
N SER A 311 19.72 -21.24 27.42
CA SER A 311 18.34 -20.87 27.73
C SER A 311 17.65 -20.02 26.65
N ILE A 312 18.01 -20.21 25.38
CA ILE A 312 17.36 -19.57 24.23
C ILE A 312 16.32 -20.53 23.67
N ASP A 313 15.08 -20.07 23.58
CA ASP A 313 13.96 -20.71 22.87
C ASP A 313 13.17 -19.62 22.14
N GLN A 314 13.80 -19.00 21.14
CA GLN A 314 13.21 -17.94 20.33
C GLN A 314 12.59 -18.58 19.09
N ARG A 315 11.25 -18.61 19.04
CA ARG A 315 10.45 -19.35 18.04
C ARG A 315 9.87 -18.46 16.97
N GLN A 316 9.79 -17.16 17.25
CA GLN A 316 9.43 -16.14 16.27
C GLN A 316 10.15 -14.85 16.65
N SER A 317 10.47 -13.99 15.70
CA SER A 317 11.22 -12.77 16.01
C SER A 317 11.00 -11.65 14.99
N GLN A 318 11.21 -10.42 15.45
CA GLN A 318 11.25 -9.17 14.70
C GLN A 318 12.33 -8.26 15.32
N SER A 319 12.97 -7.45 14.48
CA SER A 319 13.90 -6.41 14.95
C SER A 319 13.21 -5.40 15.85
N GLN A 320 13.89 -5.00 16.93
CA GLN A 320 13.41 -3.93 17.82
C GLN A 320 13.42 -2.54 17.21
N ASN A 321 14.12 -2.36 16.06
CA ASN A 321 14.26 -1.07 15.45
C ASN A 321 12.93 -0.62 14.83
N THR A 322 12.64 0.67 14.97
CA THR A 322 11.41 1.28 14.43
C THR A 322 11.32 1.18 12.91
N GLY A 323 10.11 1.31 12.37
CA GLY A 323 9.83 1.22 10.94
C GLY A 323 9.24 -0.14 10.57
N ILE A 324 9.06 -0.37 9.26
CA ILE A 324 8.54 -1.64 8.75
C ILE A 324 9.62 -2.71 8.89
N GLN A 325 9.34 -3.74 9.69
CA GLN A 325 10.20 -4.90 9.89
C GLN A 325 9.42 -6.20 9.60
N PRO A 326 10.00 -7.16 8.85
CA PRO A 326 9.40 -8.48 8.72
C PRO A 326 9.40 -9.23 10.06
N ILE A 327 8.52 -10.21 10.18
CA ILE A 327 8.49 -11.18 11.27
C ILE A 327 8.91 -12.54 10.71
N MET A 328 9.83 -13.22 11.37
CA MET A 328 10.16 -14.62 11.12
C MET A 328 9.47 -15.48 12.18
N THR A 329 8.77 -16.54 11.77
CA THR A 329 8.12 -17.51 12.67
C THR A 329 8.55 -18.92 12.27
N ASN A 330 8.92 -19.75 13.24
CA ASN A 330 9.33 -21.13 12.98
C ASN A 330 8.18 -21.99 12.42
N GLY A 331 8.48 -22.84 11.44
CA GLY A 331 7.53 -23.72 10.78
C GLY A 331 6.67 -23.01 9.74
N SER A 332 5.49 -23.56 9.47
CA SER A 332 4.53 -23.06 8.48
C SER A 332 3.33 -22.31 9.11
N GLY A 333 3.42 -21.94 10.38
CA GLY A 333 2.36 -21.21 11.09
C GLY A 333 2.43 -19.71 10.80
N SER A 334 1.29 -19.02 10.91
CA SER A 334 1.23 -17.55 10.95
C SER A 334 1.91 -17.00 12.22
N PRO A 335 2.40 -15.74 12.21
CA PRO A 335 2.89 -15.10 13.42
C PRO A 335 1.77 -15.01 14.47
N VAL A 336 2.15 -15.11 15.74
CA VAL A 336 1.21 -15.08 16.89
C VAL A 336 1.65 -14.02 17.89
N THR A 337 0.85 -13.79 18.94
CA THR A 337 1.09 -12.66 19.85
C THR A 337 2.24 -12.86 20.84
N THR A 338 2.62 -14.11 21.13
CA THR A 338 3.67 -14.43 22.12
C THR A 338 4.62 -15.50 21.61
N ASN A 339 5.89 -15.41 22.01
CA ASN A 339 6.96 -16.30 21.55
C ASN A 339 6.62 -17.79 21.81
N THR A 340 6.14 -18.11 23.01
CA THR A 340 5.82 -19.48 23.44
C THR A 340 4.60 -20.10 22.75
N ALA A 341 3.75 -19.29 22.13
CA ALA A 341 2.61 -19.78 21.35
C ALA A 341 3.01 -20.24 19.93
N ALA A 342 4.19 -19.84 19.44
CA ALA A 342 4.74 -20.38 18.19
C ALA A 342 5.36 -21.77 18.41
N SER A 343 5.52 -22.49 17.29
CA SER A 343 6.12 -23.82 17.26
C SER A 343 7.59 -23.80 17.69
N ALA A 344 7.99 -24.68 18.60
CA ALA A 344 9.37 -24.80 19.04
C ALA A 344 10.30 -25.31 17.93
N LEU A 345 11.56 -24.86 17.93
CA LEU A 345 12.60 -25.46 17.09
C LEU A 345 12.93 -26.85 17.65
N SER A 346 13.18 -27.82 16.77
CA SER A 346 13.33 -29.23 17.21
C SER A 346 14.70 -29.54 17.82
N ASN A 347 15.75 -28.89 17.32
CA ASN A 347 17.14 -29.24 17.63
C ASN A 347 17.80 -28.19 18.53
N ASP A 348 18.63 -28.64 19.46
CA ASP A 348 19.55 -27.77 20.20
C ASP A 348 20.63 -27.21 19.28
N ILE A 349 21.15 -26.02 19.60
CA ILE A 349 22.11 -25.23 18.81
C ILE A 349 21.67 -25.12 17.33
N SER A 350 20.44 -24.62 17.14
CA SER A 350 19.90 -24.31 15.82
C SER A 350 19.45 -22.85 15.73
N SER A 351 19.67 -22.19 14.60
CA SER A 351 19.31 -20.79 14.43
C SER A 351 19.07 -20.39 12.98
N SER A 352 18.16 -19.43 12.79
CA SER A 352 18.01 -18.68 11.54
C SER A 352 17.90 -17.20 11.89
N ILE A 353 18.97 -16.47 11.61
CA ILE A 353 19.13 -15.05 11.98
C ILE A 353 19.11 -14.20 10.72
N ILE A 354 18.32 -13.12 10.74
CA ILE A 354 18.20 -12.15 9.67
C ILE A 354 18.89 -10.85 10.06
N GLY A 355 19.62 -10.26 9.11
CA GLY A 355 20.02 -8.85 9.11
C GLY A 355 19.64 -8.17 7.80
N SER A 356 19.70 -6.84 7.74
CA SER A 356 19.32 -6.05 6.56
C SER A 356 20.37 -5.01 6.21
N ASP A 357 20.35 -4.56 4.96
CA ASP A 357 21.04 -3.35 4.55
C ASP A 357 20.31 -2.08 5.04
N THR A 358 20.80 -0.92 4.60
CA THR A 358 20.20 0.39 4.95
C THR A 358 19.16 0.86 3.93
N GLY A 359 18.77 0.04 2.94
CA GLY A 359 17.82 0.42 1.90
C GLY A 359 16.44 0.73 2.47
N SER A 360 15.58 1.46 1.75
CA SER A 360 14.19 1.74 2.18
C SER A 360 13.27 0.51 2.01
N THR A 361 12.26 0.37 2.87
CA THR A 361 11.14 -0.58 2.67
C THR A 361 10.10 -0.11 1.66
N ALA A 362 10.29 1.06 1.04
CA ALA A 362 9.44 1.51 -0.05
C ALA A 362 9.73 0.70 -1.33
N TYR A 363 8.68 0.37 -2.09
CA TYR A 363 8.76 -0.34 -3.37
C TYR A 363 9.21 0.60 -4.49
N THR A 364 10.50 0.92 -4.56
CA THR A 364 11.06 1.91 -5.51
C THR A 364 12.15 1.35 -6.42
N THR A 365 12.61 0.12 -6.20
CA THR A 365 13.62 -0.51 -7.07
C THR A 365 12.93 -1.34 -8.16
N PRO A 366 13.19 -1.09 -9.46
CA PRO A 366 12.60 -1.89 -10.53
C PRO A 366 12.97 -3.37 -10.43
N ILE A 367 12.03 -4.25 -10.76
CA ILE A 367 12.25 -5.70 -10.90
C ILE A 367 11.32 -6.27 -11.96
N THR A 368 11.70 -7.38 -12.59
CA THR A 368 10.83 -8.14 -13.49
C THR A 368 10.57 -9.51 -12.87
N GLY A 369 9.30 -9.86 -12.68
CA GLY A 369 8.89 -11.18 -12.22
C GLY A 369 8.92 -12.23 -13.34
N PRO A 370 8.98 -13.52 -13.00
CA PRO A 370 8.85 -14.60 -13.98
C PRO A 370 7.44 -14.62 -14.61
N SER A 371 7.27 -15.40 -15.68
CA SER A 371 5.99 -15.52 -16.38
C SER A 371 4.85 -15.88 -15.42
N GLY A 372 3.74 -15.13 -15.48
CA GLY A 372 2.58 -15.29 -14.60
C GLY A 372 2.63 -14.47 -13.30
N ILE A 373 3.78 -13.90 -12.93
CA ILE A 373 3.91 -13.00 -11.78
C ILE A 373 3.94 -11.55 -12.28
N VAL A 374 2.88 -10.80 -11.96
CA VAL A 374 2.75 -9.39 -12.35
C VAL A 374 3.31 -8.50 -11.23
N VAL A 375 4.54 -8.03 -11.41
CA VAL A 375 5.26 -7.09 -10.53
C VAL A 375 6.13 -6.16 -11.37
N ASN A 376 6.51 -5.02 -10.81
CA ASN A 376 7.45 -4.09 -11.46
C ASN A 376 8.39 -3.38 -10.46
N ASN A 377 8.14 -3.49 -9.16
CA ASN A 377 8.95 -2.87 -8.13
C ASN A 377 9.16 -3.79 -6.93
N ARG A 378 10.37 -3.77 -6.39
CA ARG A 378 10.73 -4.34 -5.09
C ARG A 378 11.15 -3.27 -4.10
N THR A 379 11.19 -3.66 -2.82
CA THR A 379 11.81 -2.83 -1.78
C THR A 379 13.28 -2.59 -2.11
N GLN A 380 13.78 -1.40 -1.81
CA GLN A 380 15.23 -1.14 -1.87
C GLN A 380 15.97 -2.00 -0.87
N ARG A 381 15.37 -2.20 0.31
CA ARG A 381 15.92 -3.02 1.39
C ARG A 381 16.07 -4.48 0.97
N ILE A 382 17.23 -5.03 1.33
CA ILE A 382 17.56 -6.44 1.17
C ILE A 382 17.91 -7.00 2.55
N TRP A 383 17.46 -8.22 2.80
CA TRP A 383 17.73 -8.97 4.01
C TRP A 383 18.63 -10.16 3.72
N LEU A 384 19.58 -10.42 4.60
CA LEU A 384 20.47 -11.58 4.62
C LEU A 384 20.00 -12.55 5.70
N VAL A 385 19.93 -13.83 5.36
CA VAL A 385 19.71 -14.93 6.31
C VAL A 385 21.03 -15.64 6.60
N GLN A 386 21.30 -15.94 7.87
CA GLN A 386 22.36 -16.85 8.29
C GLN A 386 21.79 -18.03 9.07
N GLU A 387 22.10 -19.24 8.60
CA GLU A 387 21.78 -20.53 9.22
C GLU A 387 23.07 -21.29 9.52
N LYS A 388 23.96 -20.66 10.29
CA LYS A 388 25.32 -21.16 10.53
C LYS A 388 25.39 -22.46 11.33
N THR A 389 24.35 -22.77 12.10
CA THR A 389 24.33 -23.94 12.97
C THR A 389 22.95 -24.57 12.99
N GLY A 390 22.93 -25.91 12.93
CA GLY A 390 21.69 -26.68 12.84
C GLY A 390 20.94 -26.42 11.53
N THR A 391 19.84 -27.14 11.34
CA THR A 391 18.88 -26.87 10.27
C THR A 391 17.57 -26.45 10.94
N VAL A 392 17.07 -25.27 10.60
CA VAL A 392 15.76 -24.80 11.10
C VAL A 392 14.63 -25.33 10.23
N GLY A 393 14.90 -25.52 8.93
CA GLY A 393 13.92 -25.95 7.95
C GLY A 393 12.95 -24.81 7.62
N ASN A 394 11.70 -25.16 7.32
CA ASN A 394 10.69 -24.16 6.96
C ASN A 394 10.49 -23.11 8.05
N VAL A 395 10.51 -21.84 7.63
CA VAL A 395 10.08 -20.67 8.39
C VAL A 395 9.00 -19.92 7.63
N THR A 396 8.14 -19.21 8.35
CA THR A 396 7.19 -18.26 7.80
C THR A 396 7.75 -16.84 7.91
N ILE A 397 7.93 -16.16 6.78
CA ILE A 397 8.25 -14.74 6.71
C ILE A 397 6.97 -13.95 6.50
N SER A 398 6.72 -13.00 7.39
CA SER A 398 5.54 -12.13 7.35
C SER A 398 5.95 -10.68 7.13
N PHE A 399 5.31 -9.99 6.19
CA PHE A 399 5.57 -8.59 5.86
C PHE A 399 4.28 -7.77 5.93
N PRO A 400 4.31 -6.55 6.50
CA PRO A 400 3.10 -5.77 6.66
C PRO A 400 2.66 -5.14 5.33
N ILE A 401 1.35 -5.06 5.14
CA ILE A 401 0.71 -4.43 3.96
C ILE A 401 -0.25 -3.33 4.40
N SER A 402 -0.37 -2.30 3.56
CA SER A 402 -1.31 -1.18 3.76
C SER A 402 -2.64 -1.39 3.03
N ASN A 403 -2.71 -2.32 2.08
CA ASN A 403 -3.90 -2.63 1.27
C ASN A 403 -4.02 -4.14 1.09
N THR A 404 -5.14 -4.74 1.50
CA THR A 404 -5.39 -6.19 1.42
C THR A 404 -5.50 -6.74 0.00
N ASN A 405 -5.71 -5.87 -1.00
CA ASN A 405 -5.75 -6.26 -2.42
C ASN A 405 -4.37 -6.16 -3.09
N GLN A 406 -3.34 -5.67 -2.39
CA GLN A 406 -1.97 -5.64 -2.89
C GLN A 406 -1.38 -7.05 -2.84
N LYS A 407 -0.96 -7.58 -4.00
CA LYS A 407 -0.16 -8.80 -4.05
C LYS A 407 1.30 -8.47 -3.77
N VAL A 408 1.86 -9.11 -2.75
CA VAL A 408 3.27 -9.01 -2.38
C VAL A 408 3.93 -10.37 -2.55
N TYR A 409 5.14 -10.39 -3.06
CA TYR A 409 5.95 -11.60 -3.25
C TYR A 409 7.25 -11.49 -2.46
N LEU A 410 7.64 -12.58 -1.80
CA LEU A 410 8.98 -12.78 -1.28
C LEU A 410 9.83 -13.27 -2.45
N VAL A 411 10.93 -12.57 -2.71
CA VAL A 411 11.91 -12.96 -3.74
C VAL A 411 13.18 -13.36 -3.00
N ARG A 412 13.51 -14.65 -3.03
CA ARG A 412 14.72 -15.20 -2.41
C ARG A 412 15.77 -15.48 -3.49
N SER A 413 16.92 -14.84 -3.33
CA SER A 413 18.12 -15.05 -4.13
C SER A 413 19.18 -15.78 -3.34
N SER A 414 19.82 -16.78 -3.94
CA SER A 414 20.68 -17.72 -3.20
C SER A 414 22.14 -17.28 -3.11
N ASN A 415 22.84 -17.71 -2.06
CA ASN A 415 24.31 -17.62 -1.96
C ASN A 415 24.90 -16.22 -2.18
N LEU A 416 24.34 -15.20 -1.51
CA LEU A 416 24.76 -13.79 -1.62
C LEU A 416 24.63 -13.18 -3.03
N ASP A 417 23.79 -13.74 -3.90
CA ASP A 417 23.48 -13.08 -5.16
C ASP A 417 22.63 -11.82 -4.93
N THR A 418 23.25 -10.66 -5.19
CA THR A 418 22.62 -9.34 -5.02
C THR A 418 21.75 -8.94 -6.20
N THR A 419 21.73 -9.75 -7.27
CA THR A 419 20.91 -9.54 -8.46
C THR A 419 19.58 -10.26 -8.27
N PHE A 420 18.51 -9.50 -8.12
CA PHE A 420 17.16 -10.07 -8.04
C PHE A 420 16.52 -10.11 -9.43
N ASP A 421 16.22 -11.30 -9.94
CA ASP A 421 15.68 -11.51 -11.28
C ASP A 421 14.68 -12.70 -11.38
N THR A 422 14.38 -13.11 -12.60
CA THR A 422 13.39 -14.16 -12.89
C THR A 422 13.85 -15.58 -12.52
N THR A 423 15.14 -15.79 -12.22
CA THR A 423 15.72 -17.08 -11.86
C THR A 423 15.64 -17.37 -10.35
N ASP A 424 15.36 -16.34 -9.56
CA ASP A 424 15.16 -16.45 -8.12
C ASP A 424 13.91 -17.24 -7.73
N THR A 425 13.77 -17.54 -6.44
CA THR A 425 12.56 -18.14 -5.89
C THR A 425 11.53 -17.06 -5.55
N TRP A 426 10.34 -17.14 -6.15
CA TRP A 426 9.23 -16.21 -5.95
C TRP A 426 8.08 -16.89 -5.21
N ILE A 427 7.63 -16.32 -4.10
CA ILE A 427 6.51 -16.86 -3.30
C ILE A 427 5.53 -15.74 -2.98
N GLU A 428 4.26 -15.88 -3.37
CA GLU A 428 3.20 -14.92 -3.00
C GLU A 428 2.96 -14.96 -1.49
N LEU A 429 2.99 -13.81 -0.83
CA LEU A 429 2.58 -13.67 0.56
C LEU A 429 1.06 -13.65 0.63
N THR A 430 0.48 -14.53 1.42
CA THR A 430 -0.97 -14.71 1.55
C THR A 430 -1.39 -14.73 3.03
N ASN A 431 -2.66 -15.04 3.33
CA ASN A 431 -3.16 -15.27 4.69
C ASN A 431 -2.97 -14.07 5.65
N PRO A 432 -3.70 -12.95 5.42
CA PRO A 432 -3.55 -11.75 6.25
C PRO A 432 -3.84 -12.04 7.73
N THR A 433 -2.89 -11.66 8.59
CA THR A 433 -2.94 -11.83 10.05
C THR A 433 -2.65 -10.49 10.72
N VAL A 434 -3.43 -10.10 11.73
CA VAL A 434 -3.22 -8.83 12.43
C VAL A 434 -2.34 -9.04 13.67
N ILE A 435 -1.20 -8.35 13.73
CA ILE A 435 -0.29 -8.32 14.87
C ILE A 435 -0.05 -6.87 15.25
N ASN A 436 -0.33 -6.51 16.51
CA ASN A 436 -0.16 -5.16 17.06
C ASN A 436 -0.81 -4.05 16.20
N GLY A 437 -1.97 -4.32 15.59
CA GLY A 437 -2.73 -3.37 14.77
C GLY A 437 -2.25 -3.24 13.32
N LEU A 438 -1.18 -3.94 12.92
CA LEU A 438 -0.73 -4.02 11.54
C LEU A 438 -1.18 -5.35 10.90
N THR A 439 -1.57 -5.30 9.64
CA THR A 439 -1.93 -6.50 8.87
C THR A 439 -0.69 -7.02 8.15
N TYR A 440 -0.32 -8.26 8.45
CA TYR A 440 0.80 -8.98 7.83
C TYR A 440 0.28 -10.05 6.88
N VAL A 441 0.91 -10.17 5.70
CA VAL A 441 0.77 -11.34 4.83
C VAL A 441 2.05 -12.17 4.92
N SER A 442 1.95 -13.47 4.64
CA SER A 442 2.98 -14.44 5.00
C SER A 442 3.31 -15.41 3.85
N ALA A 443 4.56 -15.83 3.79
CA ALA A 443 5.05 -16.90 2.92
C ALA A 443 5.91 -17.88 3.73
N THR A 444 5.75 -19.18 3.49
CA THR A 444 6.61 -20.22 4.09
C THR A 444 7.73 -20.56 3.13
N ILE A 445 8.95 -20.65 3.65
CA ILE A 445 10.16 -20.91 2.88
C ILE A 445 11.21 -21.61 3.77
N ASP A 446 12.00 -22.48 3.18
CA ASP A 446 13.23 -23.03 3.78
C ASP A 446 14.41 -22.19 3.28
N PHE A 447 15.19 -21.56 4.15
CA PHE A 447 16.35 -20.76 3.73
C PHE A 447 17.63 -21.59 3.81
N ALA A 448 18.60 -21.24 2.96
CA ALA A 448 19.98 -21.67 3.12
C ALA A 448 20.85 -20.57 3.76
N ASP A 449 21.99 -20.96 4.33
CA ASP A 449 22.97 -19.99 4.83
C ASP A 449 23.43 -19.04 3.73
N ASN A 450 23.35 -17.74 4.00
CA ASN A 450 23.64 -16.64 3.10
C ASN A 450 22.66 -16.43 1.93
N ASP A 451 21.43 -16.93 2.04
CA ASP A 451 20.35 -16.46 1.18
C ASP A 451 20.05 -14.96 1.42
N LEU A 452 19.76 -14.25 0.34
CA LEU A 452 19.23 -12.91 0.35
C LEU A 452 17.74 -12.93 0.02
N PHE A 453 16.97 -12.01 0.59
CA PHE A 453 15.59 -11.81 0.14
C PHE A 453 15.17 -10.35 0.13
N THR A 454 14.10 -10.08 -0.61
CA THR A 454 13.44 -8.77 -0.73
C THR A 454 11.94 -8.98 -1.00
N PHE A 455 11.15 -7.91 -0.95
CA PHE A 455 9.71 -7.98 -1.24
C PHE A 455 9.39 -7.24 -2.53
N ALA A 456 8.58 -7.85 -3.39
CA ALA A 456 8.15 -7.30 -4.67
C ALA A 456 6.63 -7.14 -4.74
N THR A 457 6.18 -6.07 -5.40
CA THR A 457 4.77 -5.79 -5.67
C THR A 457 4.61 -5.22 -7.07
N PHE A 458 3.37 -5.23 -7.54
CA PHE A 458 2.96 -4.36 -8.62
C PHE A 458 2.64 -2.95 -8.08
N LYS A 459 3.20 -1.91 -8.71
CA LYS A 459 2.75 -0.52 -8.58
C LYS A 459 2.24 -0.05 -9.94
N SER A 460 0.99 0.39 -10.00
CA SER A 460 0.47 1.05 -11.19
C SER A 460 1.19 2.39 -11.42
N SER A 461 1.17 2.88 -12.65
CA SER A 461 1.68 4.20 -13.01
C SER A 461 0.84 4.79 -14.13
N PRO A 462 0.78 6.13 -14.30
CA PRO A 462 -0.05 6.74 -15.33
C PRO A 462 0.27 6.16 -16.71
N GLY A 463 -0.71 5.49 -17.33
CA GLY A 463 -0.51 4.81 -18.62
C GLY A 463 0.61 3.75 -18.62
N GLY A 464 0.97 3.18 -17.48
CA GLY A 464 2.03 2.17 -17.35
C GLY A 464 3.45 2.73 -17.43
N VAL A 465 3.64 4.05 -17.39
CA VAL A 465 4.96 4.69 -17.45
C VAL A 465 5.50 4.84 -16.03
N ALA A 466 6.20 3.83 -15.52
CA ALA A 466 6.73 3.83 -14.15
C ALA A 466 8.11 4.50 -14.02
N THR A 467 8.96 4.40 -15.05
CA THR A 467 10.34 4.91 -14.96
C THR A 467 10.37 6.41 -14.78
N GLY A 468 11.08 6.89 -13.75
CA GLY A 468 11.34 8.30 -13.52
C GLY A 468 10.16 9.11 -12.97
N ILE A 469 9.03 8.48 -12.63
CA ILE A 469 7.92 9.19 -11.97
C ILE A 469 8.33 9.62 -10.56
N SER A 470 8.07 10.87 -10.20
CA SER A 470 8.43 11.44 -8.89
C SER A 470 7.26 12.06 -8.14
N LEU A 471 6.13 12.27 -8.82
CA LEU A 471 4.87 12.69 -8.19
C LEU A 471 3.68 12.14 -8.98
N TRP A 472 2.67 11.62 -8.28
CA TRP A 472 1.38 11.28 -8.87
C TRP A 472 0.23 11.53 -7.88
N ASN A 473 -0.26 12.76 -7.83
CA ASN A 473 -1.42 13.10 -7.00
C ASN A 473 -2.71 12.84 -7.78
N ARG A 474 -3.58 12.02 -7.21
CA ARG A 474 -4.86 11.59 -7.79
C ARG A 474 -6.02 12.04 -6.91
N ALA A 475 -7.03 12.69 -7.47
CA ALA A 475 -8.19 13.08 -6.67
C ALA A 475 -9.07 11.90 -6.21
N ASP A 476 -8.88 10.72 -6.79
CA ASP A 476 -9.58 9.48 -6.45
C ASP A 476 -8.77 8.54 -5.53
N ALA A 477 -7.53 8.88 -5.17
CA ALA A 477 -6.66 8.04 -4.35
C ALA A 477 -5.74 8.86 -3.43
N GLY A 478 -5.41 8.33 -2.25
CA GLY A 478 -4.48 8.96 -1.30
C GLY A 478 -5.01 10.22 -0.60
N ILE A 479 -6.29 10.55 -0.75
CA ILE A 479 -6.92 11.68 -0.06
C ILE A 479 -7.49 11.24 1.30
N SER A 480 -7.27 12.05 2.34
CA SER A 480 -7.96 11.91 3.62
C SER A 480 -8.30 13.27 4.24
N PRO A 481 -9.52 13.47 4.78
CA PRO A 481 -10.70 12.61 4.62
C PRO A 481 -11.21 12.57 3.17
N THR A 482 -11.93 11.52 2.79
CA THR A 482 -12.48 11.32 1.43
C THR A 482 -13.69 12.20 1.10
N THR A 483 -14.18 12.99 2.06
CA THR A 483 -15.26 13.96 1.89
C THR A 483 -14.97 15.23 2.70
N GLY A 484 -15.36 16.40 2.20
CA GLY A 484 -15.11 17.67 2.87
C GLY A 484 -13.68 18.16 2.70
N SER A 485 -13.21 19.02 3.62
CA SER A 485 -11.85 19.57 3.57
C SER A 485 -10.80 18.48 3.82
N ILE A 486 -9.80 18.40 2.94
CA ILE A 486 -8.75 17.38 3.02
C ILE A 486 -7.67 17.82 4.02
N THR A 487 -7.09 16.88 4.76
CA THR A 487 -5.93 17.12 5.62
C THR A 487 -4.65 16.62 4.99
N THR A 488 -4.75 15.54 4.21
CA THR A 488 -3.62 14.91 3.51
C THR A 488 -3.98 14.52 2.08
N TRP A 489 -2.98 14.59 1.21
CA TRP A 489 -3.03 14.05 -0.14
C TRP A 489 -1.71 13.34 -0.47
N THR A 490 -1.72 12.02 -0.31
CA THR A 490 -0.58 11.15 -0.56
C THR A 490 -0.46 10.85 -2.05
N ASP A 491 0.73 11.05 -2.61
CA ASP A 491 1.00 10.72 -4.01
C ASP A 491 1.15 9.19 -4.21
N GLN A 492 0.82 8.70 -5.40
CA GLN A 492 0.81 7.26 -5.71
C GLN A 492 2.13 6.76 -6.32
N ALA A 493 3.12 7.63 -6.51
CA ALA A 493 4.45 7.28 -7.01
C ALA A 493 5.38 6.90 -5.85
N LEU A 494 5.69 7.87 -4.98
CA LEU A 494 6.68 7.77 -3.91
C LEU A 494 6.08 7.86 -2.51
N GLU A 495 4.74 7.99 -2.40
CA GLU A 495 4.00 8.03 -1.13
C GLU A 495 4.37 9.23 -0.23
N HIS A 496 4.89 10.30 -0.82
CA HIS A 496 5.02 11.59 -0.17
C HIS A 496 3.63 12.17 0.11
N VAL A 497 3.47 12.69 1.32
CA VAL A 497 2.20 13.20 1.81
C VAL A 497 2.18 14.71 1.70
N ALA A 498 1.27 15.26 0.91
CA ALA A 498 0.97 16.69 0.95
C ALA A 498 0.09 16.98 2.18
N THR A 499 0.45 18.00 2.95
CA THR A 499 -0.27 18.41 4.16
C THR A 499 -0.60 19.90 4.12
N GLN A 500 -1.47 20.34 5.03
CA GLN A 500 -1.71 21.76 5.26
C GLN A 500 -0.39 22.50 5.47
N GLN A 501 -0.25 23.65 4.81
CA GLN A 501 0.90 24.53 4.96
C GLN A 501 0.46 25.76 5.78
N GLY A 502 1.05 25.95 6.96
CA GLY A 502 0.69 27.06 7.86
C GLY A 502 -0.76 27.00 8.36
N SER A 503 -1.35 28.19 8.58
CA SER A 503 -2.73 28.34 9.08
C SER A 503 -3.79 28.47 7.99
N ASN A 504 -3.38 28.52 6.71
CA ASN A 504 -4.30 28.63 5.58
C ASN A 504 -5.17 27.38 5.46
N ALA A 505 -6.44 27.57 5.10
CA ALA A 505 -7.37 26.46 4.89
C ALA A 505 -6.89 25.52 3.78
N THR A 506 -7.24 24.25 3.89
CA THR A 506 -7.02 23.26 2.83
C THR A 506 -8.21 23.23 1.85
N PRO A 507 -8.01 22.74 0.61
CA PRO A 507 -9.11 22.50 -0.33
C PRO A 507 -10.02 21.36 0.13
N SER A 508 -11.10 21.11 -0.60
CA SER A 508 -12.06 20.03 -0.28
C SER A 508 -12.24 19.04 -1.42
N VAL A 509 -12.66 17.82 -1.11
CA VAL A 509 -13.07 16.84 -2.13
C VAL A 509 -14.40 17.26 -2.74
N ILE A 510 -14.50 17.20 -4.06
CA ILE A 510 -15.74 17.27 -4.81
C ILE A 510 -16.02 15.92 -5.48
N ALA A 511 -17.24 15.40 -5.32
CA ALA A 511 -17.65 14.14 -5.92
C ALA A 511 -17.67 14.22 -7.45
N GLY A 512 -17.38 13.10 -8.10
CA GLY A 512 -17.47 13.00 -9.55
C GLY A 512 -18.92 13.00 -10.03
N SER A 513 -19.16 13.55 -11.22
CA SER A 513 -20.47 13.49 -11.89
C SER A 513 -20.32 13.63 -13.40
N LYS A 514 -21.42 13.50 -14.15
CA LYS A 514 -21.41 13.77 -15.60
C LYS A 514 -20.89 15.18 -15.94
N THR A 515 -21.11 16.16 -15.07
CA THR A 515 -20.66 17.54 -15.28
C THR A 515 -19.33 17.83 -14.60
N ASN A 516 -18.86 16.96 -13.70
CA ASN A 516 -17.61 17.11 -12.96
C ASN A 516 -16.65 15.94 -13.23
N LEU A 517 -15.59 16.23 -14.00
CA LEU A 517 -14.46 15.32 -14.25
C LEU A 517 -14.86 13.90 -14.69
N ASN A 518 -15.90 13.77 -15.52
CA ASN A 518 -16.31 12.49 -16.09
C ASN A 518 -16.52 11.40 -15.02
N PHE A 519 -17.37 11.71 -14.04
CA PHE A 519 -17.66 10.84 -12.88
C PHE A 519 -16.48 10.55 -11.95
N ASN A 520 -15.30 11.10 -12.18
CA ASN A 520 -14.18 11.00 -11.24
C ASN A 520 -14.21 12.15 -10.22
N PRO A 521 -13.84 11.93 -8.94
CA PRO A 521 -13.73 13.00 -7.96
C PRO A 521 -12.63 14.01 -8.31
N GLY A 522 -12.66 15.16 -7.64
CA GLY A 522 -11.69 16.24 -7.79
C GLY A 522 -11.30 16.87 -6.45
N VAL A 523 -10.19 17.60 -6.44
CA VAL A 523 -9.80 18.49 -5.32
C VAL A 523 -10.19 19.92 -5.68
N ASN A 524 -11.15 20.46 -4.95
CA ASN A 524 -11.78 21.75 -5.20
C ASN A 524 -11.21 22.85 -4.30
N PHE A 525 -10.62 23.85 -4.93
CA PHE A 525 -10.22 25.10 -4.31
C PHE A 525 -11.35 26.10 -4.48
N THR A 526 -12.02 26.45 -3.39
CA THR A 526 -13.18 27.34 -3.36
C THR A 526 -12.80 28.80 -3.13
N VAL A 527 -11.61 29.05 -2.56
CA VAL A 527 -11.07 30.40 -2.34
C VAL A 527 -9.57 30.44 -2.61
N ASN A 528 -9.08 31.59 -3.09
CA ASN A 528 -7.67 31.78 -3.48
C ASN A 528 -6.68 31.84 -2.28
N THR A 529 -7.14 31.64 -1.05
CA THR A 529 -6.29 31.56 0.14
C THR A 529 -5.95 30.13 0.54
N GLN A 530 -6.56 29.13 -0.12
CA GLN A 530 -6.34 27.72 0.19
C GLN A 530 -4.99 27.22 -0.34
N ARG A 531 -4.38 26.30 0.41
CA ARG A 531 -3.13 25.63 0.02
C ARG A 531 -2.94 24.27 0.68
N ILE A 532 -2.22 23.39 -0.01
CA ILE A 532 -1.74 22.10 0.50
C ILE A 532 -0.47 21.72 -0.27
N GLY A 533 0.49 21.05 0.37
CA GLY A 533 1.74 20.69 -0.31
C GLY A 533 2.70 19.91 0.55
N ASN A 534 3.85 19.56 -0.03
CA ASN A 534 5.01 19.04 0.68
C ASN A 534 6.26 19.69 0.09
N ILE A 535 6.74 20.73 0.78
CA ILE A 535 7.91 21.51 0.35
C ILE A 535 9.23 20.93 0.87
N SER A 536 9.17 19.97 1.78
CA SER A 536 10.35 19.45 2.50
C SER A 536 11.05 18.33 1.76
N VAL A 537 10.35 17.65 0.85
CA VAL A 537 10.88 16.55 0.06
C VAL A 537 11.05 16.99 -1.39
N GLN A 538 12.23 16.75 -1.95
CA GLN A 538 12.56 17.12 -3.32
C GLN A 538 11.60 16.47 -4.33
N THR A 539 10.91 17.28 -5.15
CA THR A 539 9.95 16.78 -6.14
C THR A 539 10.63 16.25 -7.40
N VAL A 540 11.72 16.90 -7.84
CA VAL A 540 12.45 16.55 -9.06
C VAL A 540 13.95 16.44 -8.78
N ASN A 541 14.59 15.41 -9.33
CA ASN A 541 16.03 15.15 -9.13
C ASN A 541 16.83 15.19 -10.44
N SER A 542 16.23 15.72 -11.51
CA SER A 542 16.83 15.89 -12.84
C SER A 542 16.64 17.33 -13.30
N LEU A 543 17.55 17.82 -14.13
CA LEU A 543 17.43 19.11 -14.83
C LEU A 543 16.32 19.09 -15.88
N ASP A 544 16.04 17.91 -16.44
CA ASP A 544 14.98 17.69 -17.41
C ASP A 544 13.84 16.94 -16.73
N TYR A 545 12.62 17.48 -16.82
CA TYR A 545 11.44 16.89 -16.20
C TYR A 545 10.15 17.26 -16.95
N ASP A 546 9.17 16.37 -16.87
CA ASP A 546 7.89 16.50 -17.55
C ASP A 546 6.75 16.55 -16.52
N ILE A 547 5.75 17.40 -16.77
CA ILE A 547 4.64 17.63 -15.84
C ILE A 547 3.31 17.53 -16.59
N PHE A 548 2.36 16.74 -16.05
CA PHE A 548 0.97 16.74 -16.48
C PHE A 548 0.08 17.33 -15.39
N ASN A 549 -0.85 18.20 -15.81
CA ASN A 549 -1.84 18.80 -14.91
C ASN A 549 -3.23 18.58 -15.52
N VAL A 550 -4.17 18.06 -14.73
CA VAL A 550 -5.59 18.00 -15.10
C VAL A 550 -6.39 18.98 -14.27
N THR A 551 -6.93 20.00 -14.92
CA THR A 551 -7.75 21.03 -14.27
C THR A 551 -9.13 21.13 -14.91
N LYS A 552 -10.12 21.64 -14.17
CA LYS A 552 -11.48 21.92 -14.65
C LYS A 552 -12.06 23.18 -14.00
N ASN A 553 -13.16 23.68 -14.59
CA ASN A 553 -14.02 24.78 -14.17
C ASN A 553 -13.44 26.17 -14.41
N GLY A 554 -12.54 26.32 -15.39
CA GLY A 554 -11.93 27.61 -15.68
C GLY A 554 -11.23 28.12 -14.43
N ILE A 555 -10.07 27.52 -14.15
CA ILE A 555 -9.26 27.96 -13.03
C ILE A 555 -9.10 29.49 -13.09
N SER A 556 -9.27 30.16 -11.95
CA SER A 556 -9.12 31.61 -11.84
C SER A 556 -8.29 31.96 -10.62
N GLY A 557 -7.57 33.08 -10.66
CA GLY A 557 -6.61 33.47 -9.63
C GLY A 557 -5.18 33.44 -10.16
N VAL A 558 -4.23 33.10 -9.29
CA VAL A 558 -2.80 33.08 -9.64
C VAL A 558 -2.34 31.63 -9.74
N ALA A 559 -1.78 31.07 -8.67
CA ALA A 559 -1.11 29.76 -8.67
C ALA A 559 -2.07 28.59 -8.44
N PHE A 560 -1.99 27.54 -9.27
CA PHE A 560 -2.64 26.27 -8.96
C PHE A 560 -1.67 25.14 -8.59
N PHE A 561 -0.47 25.14 -9.16
CA PHE A 561 0.58 24.18 -8.84
C PHE A 561 1.96 24.84 -8.97
N GLY A 562 2.89 24.48 -8.11
CA GLY A 562 4.28 24.90 -8.25
C GLY A 562 5.26 24.00 -7.51
N ILE A 563 6.53 24.14 -7.88
CA ILE A 563 7.66 23.49 -7.23
C ILE A 563 8.59 24.57 -6.67
N ALA A 564 8.97 24.39 -5.40
CA ALA A 564 9.94 25.22 -4.71
C ALA A 564 11.37 24.87 -5.15
N ARG A 565 12.25 25.85 -5.21
CA ARG A 565 13.67 25.73 -5.53
C ARG A 565 14.44 24.92 -4.51
N ASN A 566 14.18 25.14 -3.23
CA ASN A 566 14.89 24.57 -2.09
C ASN A 566 13.91 24.11 -1.00
N ASN A 567 14.27 23.04 -0.30
CA ASN A 567 13.52 22.51 0.83
C ASN A 567 13.98 23.04 2.20
N THR A 568 15.08 23.78 2.27
CA THR A 568 15.60 24.39 3.51
C THR A 568 15.23 25.86 3.68
N THR A 569 15.29 26.65 2.61
CA THR A 569 15.03 28.10 2.64
C THR A 569 13.58 28.35 2.27
N LYS A 570 12.85 29.17 3.05
CA LYS A 570 11.43 29.50 2.80
C LYS A 570 11.25 31.02 2.77
N ASP A 571 11.65 31.63 1.66
CA ASP A 571 11.50 33.05 1.37
C ASP A 571 10.88 33.25 -0.02
N GLY A 572 10.61 34.51 -0.39
CA GLY A 572 9.98 34.85 -1.66
C GLY A 572 10.79 34.51 -2.91
N THR A 573 12.06 34.12 -2.77
CA THR A 573 12.89 33.66 -3.90
C THR A 573 12.93 32.14 -4.02
N ASN A 574 12.23 31.42 -3.14
CA ASN A 574 12.23 29.97 -3.13
C ASN A 574 11.18 29.34 -4.04
N TYR A 575 10.25 30.08 -4.61
CA TYR A 575 9.14 29.50 -5.38
C TYR A 575 9.33 29.62 -6.89
N ASP A 576 8.40 29.04 -7.63
CA ASP A 576 8.25 29.23 -9.07
C ASP A 576 9.24 28.49 -9.96
N SER A 577 9.49 27.21 -9.70
CA SER A 577 10.43 26.39 -10.51
C SER A 577 9.88 25.00 -10.87
N PRO A 578 8.83 24.86 -11.69
CA PRO A 578 7.99 25.90 -12.30
C PRO A 578 6.83 26.31 -11.38
N HIS A 579 6.20 27.44 -11.72
CA HIS A 579 4.89 27.87 -11.25
C HIS A 579 3.87 27.80 -12.39
N PHE A 580 2.65 27.32 -12.13
CA PHE A 580 1.57 27.31 -13.12
C PHE A 580 0.42 28.22 -12.71
N GLU A 581 0.13 29.18 -13.57
CA GLU A 581 -0.93 30.15 -13.33
C GLU A 581 -2.24 29.79 -14.03
N ALA A 582 -3.35 30.20 -13.43
CA ALA A 582 -4.68 30.14 -14.02
C ALA A 582 -4.82 30.94 -15.33
N SER A 583 -4.00 31.99 -15.49
CA SER A 583 -3.90 32.79 -16.72
C SER A 583 -3.40 31.99 -17.94
N GLY A 584 -2.84 30.81 -17.72
CA GLY A 584 -2.06 30.11 -18.73
C GLY A 584 -0.66 30.73 -18.87
N THR A 585 -0.05 31.11 -17.76
CA THR A 585 1.35 31.54 -17.68
C THR A 585 2.15 30.51 -16.88
N ILE A 586 3.39 30.27 -17.28
CA ILE A 586 4.34 29.43 -16.55
C ILE A 586 5.48 30.33 -16.08
N ALA A 587 5.70 30.41 -14.77
CA ALA A 587 6.84 31.13 -14.23
C ALA A 587 7.98 30.17 -13.88
N MET A 588 9.23 30.62 -14.11
CA MET A 588 10.44 29.83 -13.93
C MET A 588 11.55 30.68 -13.30
N ARG A 589 11.90 30.35 -12.07
CA ARG A 589 13.02 30.97 -11.35
C ARG A 589 14.34 30.28 -11.67
N ASP A 590 15.46 30.99 -11.65
CA ASP A 590 16.83 30.44 -11.75
C ASP A 590 17.51 30.26 -10.37
N THR A 591 18.75 29.78 -10.32
CA THR A 591 19.51 29.63 -9.06
C THR A 591 19.88 30.95 -8.37
N ASN A 592 19.81 32.07 -9.09
CA ASN A 592 20.12 33.41 -8.57
C ASN A 592 18.86 34.12 -8.06
N GLY A 593 17.68 33.49 -8.18
CA GLY A 593 16.41 34.05 -7.78
C GLY A 593 15.72 34.88 -8.87
N ASN A 594 16.26 34.97 -10.09
CA ASN A 594 15.62 35.69 -11.20
C ASN A 594 14.40 34.93 -11.69
N LEU A 595 13.27 35.62 -11.88
CA LEU A 595 12.00 35.04 -12.27
C LEU A 595 11.63 35.44 -13.70
N ASP A 596 11.38 34.45 -14.55
CA ASP A 596 10.85 34.65 -15.91
C ASP A 596 9.40 34.17 -16.01
N TYR A 597 8.59 34.85 -16.82
CA TYR A 597 7.20 34.49 -17.11
C TYR A 597 7.02 34.14 -18.58
N TYR A 598 6.39 33.01 -18.85
CA TYR A 598 6.09 32.54 -20.20
C TYR A 598 4.58 32.43 -20.40
N SER A 599 4.02 33.38 -21.14
CA SER A 599 2.60 33.46 -21.48
C SER A 599 2.33 32.95 -22.91
N GLY A 600 1.05 32.90 -23.31
CA GLY A 600 0.68 32.54 -24.68
C GLY A 600 0.69 31.04 -24.97
N LEU A 601 0.26 30.23 -24.00
CA LEU A 601 0.17 28.77 -24.18
C LEU A 601 -0.68 28.41 -25.42
N PRO A 602 -0.24 27.44 -26.24
CA PRO A 602 -1.03 26.89 -27.32
C PRO A 602 -2.46 26.55 -26.88
N GLY A 603 -3.45 27.17 -27.52
CA GLY A 603 -4.87 27.03 -27.18
C GLY A 603 -5.43 28.06 -26.19
N GLY A 604 -4.65 29.05 -25.74
CA GLY A 604 -5.09 30.17 -24.90
C GLY A 604 -5.22 29.82 -23.42
N ALA A 605 -6.12 30.49 -22.68
CA ALA A 605 -6.40 30.18 -21.27
C ALA A 605 -7.04 28.78 -21.09
N TYR A 606 -7.08 28.28 -19.86
CA TYR A 606 -7.75 27.01 -19.52
C TYR A 606 -9.27 27.11 -19.73
N SER A 607 -9.89 26.02 -20.19
CA SER A 607 -11.33 26.04 -20.49
C SER A 607 -12.19 26.14 -19.22
N ALA A 608 -13.22 26.99 -19.29
CA ALA A 608 -14.24 27.10 -18.25
C ALA A 608 -15.18 25.90 -18.19
N SER A 609 -15.39 25.22 -19.32
CA SER A 609 -16.47 24.23 -19.47
C SER A 609 -15.99 22.79 -19.46
N ILE A 610 -14.78 22.54 -19.98
CA ILE A 610 -14.23 21.18 -20.11
C ILE A 610 -12.92 21.03 -19.32
N PRO A 611 -12.58 19.81 -18.86
CA PRO A 611 -11.26 19.55 -18.32
C PRO A 611 -10.16 19.90 -19.33
N THR A 612 -8.96 20.18 -18.84
CA THR A 612 -7.77 20.42 -19.67
C THR A 612 -6.63 19.55 -19.17
N ILE A 613 -5.99 18.82 -20.08
CA ILE A 613 -4.74 18.09 -19.85
C ILE A 613 -3.61 19.00 -20.34
N GLY A 614 -2.88 19.62 -19.43
CA GLY A 614 -1.66 20.37 -19.75
C GLY A 614 -0.45 19.46 -19.65
N TYR A 615 0.40 19.43 -20.67
CA TYR A 615 1.69 18.74 -20.67
C TYR A 615 2.81 19.76 -20.84
N THR A 616 3.70 19.83 -19.86
CA THR A 616 4.83 20.75 -19.84
C THR A 616 6.12 19.94 -19.83
N GLN A 617 6.98 20.18 -20.81
CA GLN A 617 8.33 19.66 -20.83
C GLN A 617 9.29 20.77 -20.42
N VAL A 618 9.99 20.57 -19.31
CA VAL A 618 10.99 21.49 -18.80
C VAL A 618 12.36 20.88 -19.02
N LYS A 619 13.22 21.66 -19.66
CA LYS A 619 14.64 21.40 -19.84
C LYS A 619 15.42 22.45 -19.08
N ASP A 620 16.69 22.18 -18.81
CA ASP A 620 17.55 23.17 -18.16
C ASP A 620 17.60 24.52 -18.91
N THR A 621 17.43 24.48 -20.24
CA THR A 621 17.56 25.65 -21.12
C THR A 621 16.34 25.92 -21.99
N SER A 622 15.23 25.17 -21.84
CA SER A 622 14.03 25.39 -22.66
C SER A 622 12.74 24.92 -21.99
N LEU A 623 11.63 25.49 -22.43
CA LEU A 623 10.29 25.15 -21.97
C LEU A 623 9.40 24.89 -23.17
N SER A 624 8.69 23.77 -23.15
CA SER A 624 7.68 23.43 -24.16
C SER A 624 6.36 23.05 -23.50
N PHE A 625 5.25 23.33 -24.19
CA PHE A 625 3.92 23.02 -23.71
C PHE A 625 3.03 22.42 -24.80
N GLY A 626 2.22 21.43 -24.42
CA GLY A 626 1.16 20.84 -25.23
C GLY A 626 -0.13 20.75 -24.42
N ARG A 627 -1.27 20.71 -25.12
CA ARG A 627 -2.60 20.63 -24.52
C ARG A 627 -3.39 19.48 -25.12
N ASN A 628 -4.06 18.70 -24.27
CA ASN A 628 -4.97 17.62 -24.66
C ASN A 628 -4.34 16.69 -25.71
N GLY A 629 -3.08 16.28 -25.51
CA GLY A 629 -2.33 15.44 -26.45
C GLY A 629 -1.80 16.12 -27.72
N ALA A 630 -2.16 17.38 -28.01
CA ALA A 630 -1.61 18.12 -29.15
C ALA A 630 -0.07 18.20 -29.10
N ILE A 631 0.56 18.39 -30.26
CA ILE A 631 2.02 18.51 -30.39
C ILE A 631 2.55 19.60 -29.44
N THR A 632 3.66 19.30 -28.78
CA THR A 632 4.35 20.23 -27.88
C THR A 632 4.97 21.36 -28.70
N ASN A 633 4.68 22.61 -28.33
CA ASN A 633 5.32 23.79 -28.91
C ASN A 633 6.34 24.35 -27.93
N GLN A 634 7.53 24.67 -28.43
CA GLN A 634 8.53 25.36 -27.62
C GLN A 634 8.05 26.79 -27.34
N LEU A 635 7.94 27.12 -26.06
CA LEU A 635 7.53 28.45 -25.59
C LEU A 635 8.73 29.38 -25.45
N ALA A 636 9.86 28.86 -24.98
CA ALA A 636 11.04 29.67 -24.68
C ALA A 636 12.35 28.88 -24.78
N THR A 637 13.43 29.62 -24.98
CA THR A 637 14.82 29.21 -24.69
C THR A 637 15.37 30.19 -23.68
N TYR A 638 16.09 29.70 -22.66
CA TYR A 638 16.66 30.52 -21.58
C TYR A 638 18.02 29.99 -21.14
N GLY A 639 18.74 30.77 -20.33
CA GLY A 639 19.96 30.30 -19.66
C GLY A 639 19.67 29.22 -18.62
N ALA A 640 20.65 28.36 -18.34
CA ALA A 640 20.53 27.22 -17.42
C ALA A 640 19.79 27.61 -16.12
N LYS A 641 18.71 26.89 -15.82
CA LYS A 641 17.95 27.09 -14.59
C LYS A 641 18.62 26.36 -13.43
N GLY A 642 19.33 25.26 -13.66
CA GLY A 642 20.03 24.50 -12.63
C GLY A 642 19.10 23.70 -11.71
N ASN A 643 19.71 22.92 -10.81
CA ASN A 643 18.99 21.94 -9.99
C ASN A 643 17.94 22.56 -9.07
N ILE A 644 16.87 21.79 -8.86
CA ILE A 644 15.81 22.06 -7.90
C ILE A 644 15.92 21.01 -6.79
N THR A 645 15.89 21.46 -5.54
CA THR A 645 15.97 20.62 -4.33
C THR A 645 14.71 20.71 -3.47
N GLY A 646 13.80 21.64 -3.79
CA GLY A 646 12.56 21.84 -3.06
C GLY A 646 11.42 20.91 -3.47
N GLY A 647 10.36 20.97 -2.66
CA GLY A 647 9.15 20.18 -2.86
C GLY A 647 8.05 20.93 -3.61
N TYR A 648 6.82 20.42 -3.57
CA TYR A 648 5.69 20.92 -4.35
C TYR A 648 4.58 21.51 -3.48
N TYR A 649 3.73 22.34 -4.10
CA TYR A 649 2.55 22.91 -3.47
C TYR A 649 1.42 23.10 -4.48
N PHE A 650 0.20 23.13 -3.96
CA PHE A 650 -1.03 23.45 -4.68
C PHE A 650 -1.67 24.69 -4.05
N GLY A 651 -2.14 25.60 -4.90
CA GLY A 651 -2.74 26.86 -4.47
C GLY A 651 -1.71 27.89 -3.97
N ARG A 652 -2.10 28.67 -2.96
CA ARG A 652 -1.35 29.83 -2.47
C ARG A 652 0.02 29.46 -1.89
N ASN A 653 1.08 30.22 -2.22
CA ASN A 653 2.39 30.14 -1.54
C ASN A 653 2.69 31.35 -0.64
N ALA A 654 1.88 32.42 -0.70
CA ALA A 654 2.06 33.59 0.13
C ALA A 654 1.86 33.33 1.64
N ASP A 655 2.44 34.20 2.46
CA ASP A 655 2.37 34.20 3.93
C ASP A 655 3.18 33.08 4.61
N SER A 656 3.53 33.32 5.87
CA SER A 656 4.22 32.33 6.73
C SER A 656 3.44 31.00 6.79
N PRO A 657 4.12 29.83 6.82
CA PRO A 657 5.57 29.63 6.84
C PRO A 657 6.21 29.49 5.45
N LEU A 658 5.43 29.58 4.37
CA LEU A 658 5.96 29.49 3.01
C LEU A 658 6.70 30.79 2.64
N SER A 659 6.15 31.94 3.03
CA SER A 659 6.76 33.26 2.78
C SER A 659 6.96 33.59 1.30
N GLY A 660 6.18 32.97 0.40
CA GLY A 660 6.05 33.42 -0.98
C GLY A 660 5.23 34.71 -1.08
N ASP A 661 4.89 35.11 -2.30
CA ASP A 661 4.10 36.30 -2.61
C ASP A 661 2.90 36.03 -3.54
N ASP A 662 2.73 34.80 -4.03
CA ASP A 662 1.64 34.47 -4.94
C ASP A 662 0.33 34.12 -4.24
N GLY A 663 -0.75 34.65 -4.79
CA GLY A 663 -2.10 34.21 -4.49
C GLY A 663 -2.35 32.76 -4.94
N GLY A 664 -3.40 32.15 -4.38
CA GLY A 664 -3.89 30.87 -4.89
C GLY A 664 -4.89 31.03 -6.04
N PHE A 665 -5.63 29.96 -6.28
CA PHE A 665 -6.64 29.88 -7.33
C PHE A 665 -7.98 29.37 -6.77
N THR A 666 -9.02 29.47 -7.59
CA THR A 666 -10.27 28.73 -7.44
C THR A 666 -10.47 27.84 -8.65
N GLY A 667 -10.90 26.61 -8.43
CA GLY A 667 -11.10 25.61 -9.47
C GLY A 667 -10.85 24.19 -8.97
N VAL A 668 -10.91 23.23 -9.89
CA VAL A 668 -10.79 21.80 -9.53
C VAL A 668 -9.56 21.19 -10.18
N ILE A 669 -8.80 20.45 -9.39
CA ILE A 669 -7.69 19.61 -9.83
C ILE A 669 -8.15 18.14 -9.85
N GLY A 670 -7.94 17.46 -10.97
CA GLY A 670 -8.14 16.02 -11.11
C GLY A 670 -6.89 15.22 -10.75
N GLU A 671 -5.79 15.45 -11.47
CA GLU A 671 -4.49 14.83 -11.21
C GLU A 671 -3.33 15.78 -11.48
N ASN A 672 -2.21 15.53 -10.82
CA ASN A 672 -0.91 16.10 -11.17
C ASN A 672 0.15 14.98 -11.20
N ILE A 673 0.93 14.94 -12.28
CA ILE A 673 1.95 13.93 -12.52
C ILE A 673 3.26 14.64 -12.83
N VAL A 674 4.37 14.19 -12.22
CA VAL A 674 5.71 14.70 -12.50
C VAL A 674 6.65 13.52 -12.77
N TYR A 675 7.43 13.64 -13.84
CA TYR A 675 8.54 12.75 -14.16
C TYR A 675 9.86 13.52 -14.07
N SER A 676 10.83 13.00 -13.32
CA SER A 676 12.20 13.53 -13.25
C SER A 676 13.06 13.09 -14.45
N ARG A 677 12.47 13.19 -15.65
CA ARG A 677 13.11 12.96 -16.95
C ARG A 677 12.16 13.45 -18.05
N THR A 678 12.67 13.51 -19.27
CA THR A 678 11.82 13.63 -20.45
C THR A 678 11.25 12.29 -20.89
N LEU A 679 9.95 12.30 -21.18
CA LEU A 679 9.24 11.16 -21.75
C LEU A 679 9.52 11.04 -23.25
N THR A 680 9.56 9.80 -23.74
CA THR A 680 9.49 9.51 -25.17
C THR A 680 8.09 9.83 -25.71
N PRO A 681 7.93 10.03 -27.04
CA PRO A 681 6.61 10.29 -27.63
C PRO A 681 5.56 9.22 -27.31
N VAL A 682 5.95 7.94 -27.27
CA VAL A 682 5.06 6.82 -26.93
C VAL A 682 4.67 6.86 -25.45
N GLU A 683 5.63 7.09 -24.55
CA GLU A 683 5.33 7.22 -23.11
C GLU A 683 4.39 8.38 -22.83
N ARG A 684 4.64 9.55 -23.43
CA ARG A 684 3.73 10.70 -23.36
C ARG A 684 2.33 10.31 -23.83
N GLN A 685 2.22 9.66 -24.99
CA GLN A 685 0.93 9.26 -25.55
C GLN A 685 0.19 8.25 -24.67
N LYS A 686 0.89 7.36 -23.96
CA LYS A 686 0.26 6.46 -22.96
C LYS A 686 -0.33 7.23 -21.79
N VAL A 687 0.40 8.22 -21.25
CA VAL A 687 -0.11 9.09 -20.17
C VAL A 687 -1.29 9.93 -20.65
N ASP A 688 -1.18 10.53 -21.84
CA ASP A 688 -2.28 11.28 -22.48
C ASP A 688 -3.52 10.39 -22.67
N SER A 689 -3.35 9.14 -23.12
CA SER A 689 -4.45 8.18 -23.32
C SER A 689 -5.14 7.83 -22.00
N TYR A 690 -4.36 7.54 -20.96
CA TYR A 690 -4.86 7.28 -19.61
C TYR A 690 -5.72 8.45 -19.10
N LEU A 691 -5.19 9.68 -19.12
CA LEU A 691 -5.90 10.87 -18.65
C LEU A 691 -7.12 11.17 -19.52
N ALA A 692 -7.02 10.95 -20.83
CA ALA A 692 -8.12 11.22 -21.75
C ALA A 692 -9.30 10.27 -21.57
N ILE A 693 -9.04 8.98 -21.38
CA ILE A 693 -10.11 8.00 -21.09
C ILE A 693 -10.75 8.34 -19.74
N LYS A 694 -9.94 8.54 -18.69
CA LYS A 694 -10.43 8.86 -17.35
C LYS A 694 -11.29 10.12 -17.33
N TYR A 695 -10.87 11.18 -18.01
CA TYR A 695 -11.56 12.47 -18.00
C TYR A 695 -12.48 12.72 -19.21
N GLY A 696 -12.72 11.70 -20.05
CA GLY A 696 -13.60 11.78 -21.21
C GLY A 696 -13.13 12.77 -22.29
N MET A 697 -11.82 13.05 -22.35
CA MET A 697 -11.26 14.06 -23.23
C MET A 697 -10.97 13.49 -24.61
N THR A 698 -11.29 14.25 -25.66
CA THR A 698 -10.77 13.97 -27.00
C THR A 698 -9.35 14.48 -27.13
N LEU A 699 -8.39 13.60 -27.35
CA LEU A 699 -7.00 13.93 -27.66
C LEU A 699 -6.86 14.58 -29.03
N ALA A 700 -6.03 15.62 -29.12
CA ALA A 700 -5.74 16.40 -30.32
C ALA A 700 -7.03 16.94 -30.99
N THR A 701 -7.13 16.85 -32.32
CA THR A 701 -8.29 17.31 -33.08
C THR A 701 -8.63 16.32 -34.19
N SER A 702 -9.85 16.40 -34.75
CA SER A 702 -10.24 15.60 -35.92
C SER A 702 -9.40 15.90 -37.17
N ALA A 703 -8.72 17.05 -37.22
CA ALA A 703 -7.77 17.38 -38.30
C ALA A 703 -6.40 16.68 -38.16
N ALA A 704 -6.04 16.28 -36.95
CA ALA A 704 -4.79 15.58 -36.64
C ALA A 704 -5.06 14.52 -35.53
N PRO A 705 -5.83 13.46 -35.84
CA PRO A 705 -6.27 12.51 -34.84
C PRO A 705 -5.11 11.63 -34.35
N MET A 706 -5.23 11.13 -33.12
CA MET A 706 -4.23 10.26 -32.49
C MET A 706 -4.84 8.94 -32.05
N ASN A 707 -3.99 7.92 -31.90
CA ASN A 707 -4.40 6.66 -31.29
C ASN A 707 -4.43 6.80 -29.76
N TYR A 708 -5.33 6.04 -29.12
CA TYR A 708 -5.32 5.87 -27.67
C TYR A 708 -4.65 4.54 -27.38
N LEU A 709 -3.71 4.55 -26.46
CA LEU A 709 -2.84 3.44 -26.11
C LEU A 709 -3.17 2.94 -24.70
N ASN A 710 -3.05 1.62 -24.48
CA ASN A 710 -2.99 1.09 -23.13
C ASN A 710 -1.53 1.00 -22.63
N SER A 711 -1.35 0.60 -21.37
CA SER A 711 -0.06 0.50 -20.70
C SER A 711 0.97 -0.41 -21.37
N ALA A 712 0.50 -1.41 -22.13
CA ALA A 712 1.35 -2.39 -22.79
C ALA A 712 1.96 -1.89 -24.11
N SER A 713 1.55 -0.72 -24.62
CA SER A 713 2.11 -0.18 -25.87
C SER A 713 3.61 0.13 -25.75
N THR A 714 4.34 -0.31 -26.77
CA THR A 714 5.77 -0.05 -26.99
C THR A 714 6.01 0.87 -28.18
N THR A 715 5.01 1.04 -29.03
CA THR A 715 4.96 1.92 -30.19
C THR A 715 3.67 2.76 -30.17
N ASN A 716 3.42 3.56 -31.20
CA ASN A 716 2.17 4.32 -31.35
C ASN A 716 1.08 3.57 -32.14
N THR A 717 1.32 2.32 -32.52
CA THR A 717 0.42 1.50 -33.34
C THR A 717 0.07 0.14 -32.73
N ASP A 718 0.77 -0.30 -31.68
CA ASP A 718 0.45 -1.53 -30.92
C ASP A 718 -0.45 -1.23 -29.71
N ASN A 719 -1.24 -2.23 -29.31
CA ASN A 719 -2.15 -2.17 -28.15
C ASN A 719 -3.06 -0.92 -28.14
N VAL A 720 -3.54 -0.54 -29.33
CA VAL A 720 -4.43 0.60 -29.55
C VAL A 720 -5.85 0.27 -29.10
N VAL A 721 -6.39 1.06 -28.16
CA VAL A 721 -7.77 0.92 -27.65
C VAL A 721 -8.76 1.82 -28.37
N TRP A 722 -8.28 2.88 -29.03
CA TRP A 722 -9.04 3.67 -30.01
C TRP A 722 -8.15 4.07 -31.18
N THR A 723 -8.52 3.63 -32.37
CA THR A 723 -7.85 3.98 -33.62
C THR A 723 -8.37 5.31 -34.13
N GLY A 724 -7.61 6.38 -33.91
CA GLY A 724 -7.92 7.71 -34.41
C GLY A 724 -7.23 8.05 -35.72
N VAL A 725 -5.97 7.62 -35.89
CA VAL A 725 -5.18 7.90 -37.09
C VAL A 725 -5.89 7.31 -38.32
N GLY A 726 -6.12 8.14 -39.33
CA GLY A 726 -6.86 7.76 -40.53
C GLY A 726 -8.40 7.76 -40.40
N ASN A 727 -8.95 8.04 -39.21
CA ASN A 727 -10.39 8.07 -38.97
C ASN A 727 -10.90 9.46 -38.54
N THR A 728 -10.70 10.46 -39.39
CA THR A 728 -11.09 11.85 -39.09
C THR A 728 -12.60 12.04 -38.94
N THR A 729 -13.40 11.24 -39.65
CA THR A 729 -14.87 11.34 -39.62
C THR A 729 -15.42 11.10 -38.22
N PHE A 730 -15.01 10.02 -37.54
CA PHE A 730 -15.58 9.64 -36.23
C PHE A 730 -14.76 10.13 -35.04
N TYR A 731 -13.81 11.05 -35.27
CA TYR A 731 -12.91 11.55 -34.25
C TYR A 731 -13.45 12.82 -33.56
N ASN A 732 -14.71 12.77 -33.16
CA ASN A 732 -15.35 13.83 -32.38
C ASN A 732 -15.89 13.23 -31.10
N ARG A 733 -15.67 13.94 -29.98
CA ARG A 733 -16.15 13.56 -28.64
C ARG A 733 -15.77 12.12 -28.31
N VAL A 734 -14.50 11.79 -28.51
CA VAL A 734 -13.93 10.47 -28.18
C VAL A 734 -13.87 10.31 -26.66
N PHE A 735 -14.41 9.20 -26.15
CA PHE A 735 -14.44 8.82 -24.73
C PHE A 735 -14.67 7.31 -24.60
N GLY A 736 -14.60 6.75 -23.38
CA GLY A 736 -14.87 5.33 -23.20
C GLY A 736 -14.78 4.84 -21.76
N ILE A 737 -15.12 3.57 -21.58
CA ILE A 737 -14.94 2.82 -20.33
C ILE A 737 -13.85 1.77 -20.55
N GLY A 738 -13.13 1.41 -19.48
CA GLY A 738 -12.08 0.40 -19.58
C GLY A 738 -11.26 0.22 -18.30
N ARG A 739 -10.52 -0.88 -18.26
CA ARG A 739 -9.62 -1.24 -17.17
C ARG A 739 -8.21 -1.48 -17.70
N ASP A 740 -7.24 -0.90 -17.02
CA ASP A 740 -5.81 -1.07 -17.27
C ASP A 740 -5.08 -1.04 -15.93
N ASP A 741 -4.75 -2.22 -15.40
CA ASP A 741 -4.17 -2.37 -14.07
C ASP A 741 -2.80 -1.69 -13.99
N ALA A 742 -1.99 -1.83 -15.05
CA ALA A 742 -0.68 -1.19 -15.10
C ALA A 742 -0.75 0.31 -15.36
N GLY A 743 -1.75 0.75 -16.13
CA GLY A 743 -2.11 2.15 -16.31
C GLY A 743 -2.72 2.81 -15.07
N GLY A 744 -3.16 2.02 -14.09
CA GLY A 744 -3.91 2.48 -12.92
C GLY A 744 -5.30 3.02 -13.26
N LEU A 745 -5.90 2.54 -14.34
CA LEU A 745 -7.22 2.95 -14.85
C LEU A 745 -8.28 1.90 -14.52
N ASP A 746 -9.40 2.36 -13.97
CA ASP A 746 -10.64 1.59 -13.84
C ASP A 746 -11.80 2.57 -14.03
N GLN A 747 -12.24 2.72 -15.28
CA GLN A 747 -13.29 3.64 -15.68
C GLN A 747 -14.53 2.83 -16.06
N ARG A 748 -15.52 2.75 -15.15
CA ARG A 748 -16.71 1.90 -15.32
C ARG A 748 -17.93 2.65 -15.87
N ILE A 749 -17.91 3.97 -15.78
CA ILE A 749 -18.93 4.88 -16.30
C ILE A 749 -18.24 6.08 -16.95
N SER A 750 -18.68 6.54 -18.12
CA SER A 750 -18.03 7.66 -18.81
C SER A 750 -18.98 8.45 -19.71
N ILE A 751 -18.67 9.73 -19.93
CA ILE A 751 -19.23 10.65 -20.89
C ILE A 751 -18.10 11.48 -21.52
N ALA A 752 -18.24 11.88 -22.78
CA ALA A 752 -17.30 12.82 -23.38
C ALA A 752 -17.37 14.19 -22.67
N ALA A 753 -16.22 14.82 -22.49
CA ALA A 753 -16.07 16.10 -21.79
C ALA A 753 -16.80 17.27 -22.47
N ASP A 754 -17.11 17.14 -23.76
CA ASP A 754 -17.85 18.14 -24.53
C ASP A 754 -19.20 18.48 -23.87
N PRO A 755 -19.52 19.76 -23.61
CA PRO A 755 -20.78 20.17 -22.97
C PRO A 755 -22.04 19.81 -23.77
N ALA A 756 -21.90 19.42 -25.04
CA ALA A 756 -22.97 18.97 -25.92
C ALA A 756 -22.98 17.43 -26.10
N ALA A 757 -22.17 16.69 -25.34
CA ALA A 757 -22.21 15.23 -25.31
C ALA A 757 -23.55 14.73 -24.77
N ILE A 758 -24.14 13.75 -25.47
CA ILE A 758 -25.46 13.20 -25.13
C ILE A 758 -25.41 11.74 -24.68
N ILE A 759 -24.27 11.05 -24.85
CA ILE A 759 -24.12 9.63 -24.52
C ILE A 759 -23.34 9.46 -23.23
N THR A 760 -23.88 8.67 -22.31
CA THR A 760 -23.15 8.09 -21.17
C THR A 760 -23.05 6.59 -21.35
N LEU A 761 -21.84 6.04 -21.22
CA LEU A 761 -21.55 4.60 -21.18
C LEU A 761 -21.41 4.15 -19.74
N SER A 762 -21.91 2.96 -19.40
CA SER A 762 -21.76 2.36 -18.07
C SER A 762 -21.72 0.83 -18.13
N THR A 763 -21.03 0.21 -17.18
CA THR A 763 -21.07 -1.24 -16.93
C THR A 763 -22.41 -1.73 -16.37
N ASP A 764 -23.27 -0.82 -15.91
CA ASP A 764 -24.62 -1.11 -15.41
C ASP A 764 -25.65 -0.04 -15.82
N THR A 765 -26.86 -0.13 -15.28
CA THR A 765 -27.94 0.82 -15.57
C THR A 765 -27.91 2.08 -14.68
N ASP A 766 -26.89 2.25 -13.84
CA ASP A 766 -26.66 3.49 -13.10
C ASP A 766 -25.82 4.43 -13.98
N PHE A 767 -26.39 5.59 -14.29
CA PHE A 767 -25.76 6.62 -15.12
C PHE A 767 -25.54 7.92 -14.34
N THR A 768 -25.49 7.84 -13.01
CA THR A 768 -25.49 9.00 -12.12
C THR A 768 -24.38 8.96 -11.07
N SER A 769 -24.12 7.80 -10.49
CA SER A 769 -23.10 7.65 -9.45
C SER A 769 -21.68 7.93 -9.96
N GLN A 770 -20.80 8.34 -9.06
CA GLN A 770 -19.40 8.55 -9.39
C GLN A 770 -18.68 7.23 -9.70
N ASN A 771 -17.63 7.31 -10.49
CA ASN A 771 -16.68 6.24 -10.73
C ASN A 771 -15.73 6.15 -9.51
N ALA A 772 -16.05 5.30 -8.54
CA ALA A 772 -15.20 5.10 -7.37
C ALA A 772 -15.19 3.61 -6.98
N PRO A 773 -14.11 3.13 -6.31
CA PRO A 773 -14.02 1.74 -5.86
C PRO A 773 -15.16 1.29 -4.94
N THR A 774 -15.83 2.25 -4.28
CA THR A 774 -16.94 2.00 -3.34
C THR A 774 -18.33 2.10 -3.97
N THR A 775 -18.47 2.46 -5.26
CA THR A 775 -19.78 2.50 -5.92
C THR A 775 -20.20 1.13 -6.46
N THR A 776 -21.48 0.99 -6.78
CA THR A 776 -22.13 -0.28 -7.16
C THR A 776 -21.82 -0.73 -8.59
N HIS A 777 -21.08 0.06 -9.38
CA HIS A 777 -20.75 -0.29 -10.75
C HIS A 777 -19.96 -1.61 -10.79
N PRO A 778 -20.44 -2.64 -11.50
CA PRO A 778 -19.74 -3.91 -11.63
C PRO A 778 -18.31 -3.74 -12.15
N ALA A 779 -17.37 -4.47 -11.57
CA ALA A 779 -15.97 -4.42 -12.01
C ALA A 779 -15.84 -4.95 -13.45
N ILE A 780 -14.98 -4.28 -14.23
CA ILE A 780 -14.56 -4.80 -15.53
C ILE A 780 -13.69 -6.05 -15.29
N ALA A 781 -14.07 -7.15 -15.92
CA ALA A 781 -13.66 -8.49 -15.54
C ALA A 781 -12.15 -8.72 -15.67
N SER A 782 -11.56 -8.24 -16.77
CA SER A 782 -10.15 -8.49 -17.12
C SER A 782 -9.38 -7.18 -17.33
N ASP A 783 -8.09 -7.26 -17.07
CA ASP A 783 -7.13 -6.22 -17.46
C ASP A 783 -7.16 -6.00 -18.99
N LYS A 784 -6.94 -4.76 -19.43
CA LYS A 784 -6.89 -4.30 -20.83
C LYS A 784 -8.19 -4.47 -21.63
N GLN A 785 -9.34 -4.45 -20.97
CA GLN A 785 -10.64 -4.40 -21.62
C GLN A 785 -11.13 -2.96 -21.77
N PHE A 786 -11.59 -2.58 -22.97
CA PHE A 786 -12.05 -1.23 -23.28
C PHE A 786 -13.21 -1.22 -24.26
N THR A 787 -14.13 -0.28 -24.08
CA THR A 787 -15.06 0.16 -25.12
C THR A 787 -14.93 1.66 -25.29
N MET A 788 -14.40 2.06 -26.44
CA MET A 788 -14.16 3.46 -26.83
C MET A 788 -15.18 3.88 -27.89
N MET A 789 -15.59 5.15 -27.88
CA MET A 789 -16.62 5.67 -28.79
C MET A 789 -16.31 7.09 -29.25
N GLY A 790 -16.65 7.40 -30.51
CA GLY A 790 -16.66 8.74 -31.08
C GLY A 790 -17.75 8.89 -32.14
N ASP A 791 -17.96 10.10 -32.67
CA ASP A 791 -19.06 10.37 -33.60
C ASP A 791 -18.69 11.25 -34.81
N ASN A 792 -19.60 11.28 -35.80
CA ASN A 792 -19.40 11.95 -37.09
C ASN A 792 -19.76 13.45 -37.14
N ASN A 793 -19.96 14.10 -36.00
CA ASN A 793 -20.31 15.51 -35.86
C ASN A 793 -21.65 16.00 -36.50
N LEU A 794 -22.50 15.12 -37.03
CA LEU A 794 -23.73 15.53 -37.76
C LEU A 794 -24.95 15.81 -36.87
N SER A 795 -25.95 16.56 -37.31
CA SER A 795 -27.09 16.91 -36.42
C SER A 795 -27.84 15.68 -35.85
N VAL A 796 -28.36 15.81 -34.63
CA VAL A 796 -29.32 14.88 -34.00
C VAL A 796 -30.76 15.40 -33.98
N THR A 797 -31.01 16.59 -34.54
CA THR A 797 -32.28 17.32 -34.41
C THR A 797 -33.41 16.87 -35.33
N ALA A 798 -33.15 15.91 -36.23
CA ALA A 798 -34.16 15.36 -37.13
C ALA A 798 -33.79 13.93 -37.57
N TYR A 799 -34.80 13.08 -37.70
CA TYR A 799 -34.69 11.81 -38.42
C TYR A 799 -34.89 12.09 -39.92
N SER A 800 -33.80 12.41 -40.63
CA SER A 800 -33.85 12.92 -42.01
C SER A 800 -33.14 12.04 -43.04
N THR A 801 -32.46 10.98 -42.61
CA THR A 801 -31.71 10.10 -43.54
C THR A 801 -32.51 8.81 -43.78
N PRO A 802 -33.04 8.55 -44.98
CA PRO A 802 -33.78 7.32 -45.27
C PRO A 802 -32.90 6.08 -45.14
N ILE A 803 -33.47 4.98 -44.65
CA ILE A 803 -32.81 3.68 -44.58
C ILE A 803 -33.83 2.55 -44.66
N THR A 804 -33.47 1.44 -45.32
CA THR A 804 -34.33 0.23 -45.36
C THR A 804 -33.55 -0.98 -44.84
N ILE A 805 -34.02 -1.56 -43.74
CA ILE A 805 -33.39 -2.75 -43.11
C ILE A 805 -34.47 -3.79 -42.88
N GLY A 806 -34.27 -5.02 -43.37
CA GLY A 806 -35.22 -6.12 -43.19
C GLY A 806 -36.65 -5.77 -43.62
N GLY A 807 -36.80 -5.05 -44.73
CA GLY A 807 -38.09 -4.60 -45.28
C GLY A 807 -38.73 -3.40 -44.57
N LYS A 808 -38.11 -2.84 -43.52
CA LYS A 808 -38.60 -1.66 -42.80
C LYS A 808 -37.94 -0.41 -43.37
N THR A 809 -38.72 0.44 -44.02
CA THR A 809 -38.27 1.77 -44.46
C THR A 809 -38.46 2.77 -43.31
N MET A 810 -37.34 3.30 -42.82
CA MET A 810 -37.24 4.20 -41.66
C MET A 810 -36.49 5.47 -42.05
N ASN A 811 -36.54 6.47 -41.17
CA ASN A 811 -35.59 7.60 -41.22
C ASN A 811 -34.69 7.55 -39.99
N ARG A 812 -33.38 7.56 -40.20
CA ARG A 812 -32.36 7.59 -39.14
C ARG A 812 -31.84 9.00 -38.88
N LEU A 813 -31.19 9.17 -37.73
CA LEU A 813 -30.40 10.36 -37.45
C LEU A 813 -29.21 10.44 -38.42
N PRO A 814 -28.83 11.64 -38.86
CA PRO A 814 -27.56 11.86 -39.55
C PRO A 814 -26.35 11.50 -38.67
N ARG A 815 -26.43 11.77 -37.36
CA ARG A 815 -25.38 11.40 -36.40
C ARG A 815 -25.23 9.87 -36.35
N ILE A 816 -23.99 9.42 -36.53
CA ILE A 816 -23.56 8.03 -36.38
C ILE A 816 -22.45 8.02 -35.34
N TRP A 817 -22.51 7.04 -34.46
CA TRP A 817 -21.46 6.75 -33.50
C TRP A 817 -20.68 5.53 -33.95
N ARG A 818 -19.37 5.58 -33.78
CA ARG A 818 -18.47 4.46 -33.97
C ARG A 818 -17.95 4.03 -32.60
N ALA A 819 -18.05 2.75 -32.30
CA ALA A 819 -17.42 2.13 -31.16
C ALA A 819 -16.23 1.27 -31.58
N GLN A 820 -15.24 1.13 -30.70
CA GLN A 820 -14.16 0.19 -30.79
C GLN A 820 -14.12 -0.60 -29.48
N ASP A 821 -14.20 -1.92 -29.59
CA ASP A 821 -14.14 -2.81 -28.44
C ASP A 821 -12.80 -3.55 -28.43
N THR A 822 -12.11 -3.58 -27.29
CA THR A 822 -10.82 -4.25 -27.09
C THR A 822 -10.95 -5.19 -25.90
N GLY A 823 -10.58 -6.45 -26.06
CA GLY A 823 -10.59 -7.44 -24.98
C GLY A 823 -11.96 -8.04 -24.63
N ASP A 824 -13.01 -7.81 -25.42
CA ASP A 824 -14.40 -8.27 -25.19
C ASP A 824 -15.01 -7.72 -23.89
N MET A 825 -15.46 -6.46 -23.91
CA MET A 825 -16.13 -5.82 -22.77
C MET A 825 -17.46 -6.52 -22.40
N GLY A 826 -18.05 -7.27 -23.33
CA GLY A 826 -19.39 -7.80 -23.20
C GLY A 826 -20.46 -6.70 -23.33
N CYS A 827 -21.50 -6.79 -22.50
CA CYS A 827 -22.63 -5.86 -22.56
C CYS A 827 -22.30 -4.50 -21.94
N VAL A 828 -22.38 -3.44 -22.73
CA VAL A 828 -22.22 -2.05 -22.31
C VAL A 828 -23.58 -1.35 -22.33
N ASN A 829 -23.93 -0.69 -21.22
CA ASN A 829 -25.14 0.09 -21.11
C ASN A 829 -24.92 1.51 -21.63
N ILE A 830 -25.89 2.01 -22.37
CA ILE A 830 -25.87 3.29 -23.06
C ILE A 830 -27.10 4.09 -22.65
N ARG A 831 -26.89 5.28 -22.10
CA ARG A 831 -27.93 6.29 -21.91
C ARG A 831 -27.69 7.44 -22.87
N MET A 832 -28.69 7.76 -23.68
CA MET A 832 -28.71 8.95 -24.52
C MET A 832 -29.67 9.98 -23.92
N ALA A 833 -29.15 11.13 -23.51
CA ALA A 833 -29.97 12.26 -23.10
C ALA A 833 -30.69 12.86 -24.32
N THR A 834 -32.00 13.09 -24.21
CA THR A 834 -32.82 13.60 -25.32
C THR A 834 -32.63 15.09 -25.57
N ASN A 835 -32.06 15.84 -24.62
CA ASN A 835 -31.78 17.27 -24.75
C ASN A 835 -30.56 17.68 -23.93
N VAL A 836 -29.49 18.11 -24.62
CA VAL A 836 -28.30 18.73 -24.00
C VAL A 836 -27.79 19.83 -24.92
N SER A 837 -27.68 21.06 -24.42
CA SER A 837 -26.99 22.17 -25.11
C SER A 837 -27.40 22.36 -26.59
N GLY A 838 -28.69 22.20 -26.92
CA GLY A 838 -29.22 22.33 -28.29
C GLY A 838 -29.17 21.06 -29.14
N ASN A 839 -28.49 20.00 -28.69
CA ASN A 839 -28.62 18.66 -29.25
C ASN A 839 -29.92 18.03 -28.72
N ILE A 840 -31.00 18.20 -29.49
CA ILE A 840 -32.34 17.68 -29.17
C ILE A 840 -32.61 16.46 -30.03
N ILE A 841 -32.75 15.28 -29.43
CA ILE A 841 -33.25 14.09 -30.13
C ILE A 841 -34.79 14.23 -30.23
N PRO A 842 -35.39 14.27 -31.44
CA PRO A 842 -36.83 14.44 -31.58
C PRO A 842 -37.62 13.29 -30.98
N ASN A 843 -38.79 13.60 -30.45
CA ASN A 843 -39.78 12.59 -30.10
C ASN A 843 -40.23 11.88 -31.40
N PRO A 844 -40.24 10.53 -31.45
CA PRO A 844 -40.69 9.79 -32.63
C PRO A 844 -42.20 9.95 -32.91
N GLY A 845 -42.96 10.62 -32.04
CA GLY A 845 -44.40 10.85 -32.19
C GLY A 845 -45.16 9.54 -32.07
N THR A 846 -46.00 9.23 -33.06
CA THR A 846 -46.69 7.93 -33.16
C THR A 846 -45.82 6.83 -33.79
N GLY A 847 -44.61 7.15 -34.25
CA GLY A 847 -43.66 6.19 -34.81
C GLY A 847 -42.98 5.32 -33.75
N SER A 848 -42.32 4.26 -34.18
CA SER A 848 -41.51 3.40 -33.31
C SER A 848 -40.02 3.75 -33.43
N LEU A 849 -39.36 3.98 -32.30
CA LEU A 849 -37.92 4.22 -32.22
C LEU A 849 -37.15 2.90 -32.24
N TYR A 850 -36.08 2.85 -33.02
CA TYR A 850 -35.15 1.74 -33.11
C TYR A 850 -33.71 2.22 -32.95
N ALA A 851 -32.87 1.40 -32.34
CA ALA A 851 -31.42 1.47 -32.48
C ALA A 851 -30.99 0.51 -33.59
N ILE A 852 -30.11 0.99 -34.47
CA ILE A 852 -29.48 0.21 -35.53
C ILE A 852 -28.01 0.02 -35.14
N LEU A 853 -27.49 -1.19 -35.23
CA LEU A 853 -26.06 -1.51 -35.15
C LEU A 853 -25.61 -2.19 -36.45
N ALA A 854 -24.40 -1.90 -36.92
CA ALA A 854 -23.78 -2.56 -38.07
C ALA A 854 -22.25 -2.50 -38.01
N ASP A 855 -21.59 -3.24 -38.90
CA ASP A 855 -20.12 -3.25 -39.03
C ASP A 855 -19.59 -2.19 -40.00
N ASP A 856 -20.46 -1.41 -40.63
CA ASP A 856 -20.08 -0.33 -41.54
C ASP A 856 -20.98 0.90 -41.37
N PRO A 857 -20.48 2.12 -41.69
CA PRO A 857 -21.21 3.36 -41.46
C PRO A 857 -22.42 3.56 -42.39
N ASN A 858 -22.57 2.75 -43.44
CA ASN A 858 -23.75 2.76 -44.31
C ASN A 858 -24.83 1.79 -43.83
N PHE A 859 -24.57 1.00 -42.77
CA PHE A 859 -25.48 0.02 -42.19
C PHE A 859 -25.92 -1.04 -43.19
N THR A 860 -24.94 -1.66 -43.87
CA THR A 860 -25.18 -2.70 -44.89
C THR A 860 -24.66 -4.09 -44.51
N THR A 861 -23.74 -4.15 -43.55
CA THR A 861 -23.00 -5.34 -43.12
C THR A 861 -23.37 -5.69 -41.68
N ASN A 862 -23.76 -6.95 -41.44
CA ASN A 862 -24.10 -7.49 -40.11
C ASN A 862 -25.04 -6.58 -39.31
N VAL A 863 -26.15 -6.19 -39.94
CA VAL A 863 -27.06 -5.17 -39.41
C VAL A 863 -28.03 -5.78 -38.38
N SER A 864 -28.01 -5.22 -37.18
CA SER A 864 -28.92 -5.54 -36.08
C SER A 864 -29.86 -4.37 -35.79
N LEU A 865 -31.12 -4.67 -35.45
CA LEU A 865 -32.15 -3.68 -35.18
C LEU A 865 -32.90 -4.03 -33.88
N LYS A 866 -32.88 -3.15 -32.88
CA LYS A 866 -33.68 -3.30 -31.65
C LYS A 866 -34.66 -2.15 -31.50
N LYS A 867 -35.93 -2.47 -31.22
CA LYS A 867 -36.94 -1.47 -30.85
C LYS A 867 -36.62 -0.98 -29.44
N ILE A 868 -36.54 0.33 -29.25
CA ILE A 868 -36.10 0.95 -27.98
C ILE A 868 -37.26 1.72 -27.35
N THR A 869 -37.42 1.56 -26.04
CA THR A 869 -38.30 2.40 -25.23
C THR A 869 -37.61 3.72 -24.91
N TYR A 870 -38.33 4.82 -25.00
CA TYR A 870 -37.81 6.16 -24.73
C TYR A 870 -38.65 6.84 -23.66
N SER A 871 -38.02 7.75 -22.92
CA SER A 871 -38.69 8.65 -21.99
C SER A 871 -38.57 10.09 -22.50
N ALA A 872 -39.14 11.05 -21.76
CA ALA A 872 -39.00 12.46 -22.08
C ALA A 872 -37.54 12.94 -22.00
N THR A 873 -36.71 12.32 -21.15
CA THR A 873 -35.36 12.79 -20.82
C THR A 873 -34.24 11.88 -21.30
N ASN A 874 -34.48 10.57 -21.41
CA ASN A 874 -33.46 9.57 -21.71
C ASN A 874 -33.96 8.45 -22.64
N ILE A 875 -33.03 7.88 -23.40
CA ILE A 875 -33.16 6.66 -24.18
C ILE A 875 -32.08 5.71 -23.69
N ASP A 876 -32.49 4.57 -23.13
CA ASP A 876 -31.58 3.60 -22.50
C ASP A 876 -31.63 2.27 -23.26
N PHE A 877 -30.46 1.70 -23.51
CA PHE A 877 -30.31 0.37 -24.10
C PHE A 877 -28.90 -0.17 -23.84
N ALA A 878 -28.68 -1.45 -24.10
CA ALA A 878 -27.38 -2.07 -23.94
C ALA A 878 -26.96 -2.78 -25.23
N ILE A 879 -25.68 -2.66 -25.56
CA ILE A 879 -25.06 -3.25 -26.77
C ILE A 879 -23.90 -4.16 -26.34
N ASN A 880 -23.81 -5.33 -26.97
CA ASN A 880 -22.63 -6.17 -26.96
C ASN A 880 -21.90 -5.94 -28.29
N PHE A 881 -20.89 -5.09 -28.26
CA PHE A 881 -20.13 -4.75 -29.47
C PHE A 881 -19.31 -5.95 -29.94
N ASN A 882 -18.99 -5.99 -31.24
CA ASN A 882 -18.09 -7.01 -31.77
C ASN A 882 -16.72 -6.83 -31.13
N ALA A 883 -16.30 -7.83 -30.35
CA ALA A 883 -15.05 -7.83 -29.61
C ALA A 883 -13.84 -7.70 -30.54
N ASN A 884 -12.85 -6.92 -30.12
CA ASN A 884 -11.61 -6.66 -30.88
C ASN A 884 -11.86 -6.10 -32.28
N SER A 885 -12.98 -5.37 -32.45
CA SER A 885 -13.37 -4.77 -33.73
C SER A 885 -13.33 -3.25 -33.67
N ASN A 886 -12.76 -2.68 -34.74
CA ASN A 886 -12.79 -1.25 -35.03
C ASN A 886 -14.08 -0.81 -35.75
N ASN A 887 -14.93 -1.77 -36.11
CA ASN A 887 -16.04 -1.64 -37.02
C ASN A 887 -17.34 -1.93 -36.27
N ASN A 888 -17.70 -1.04 -35.35
CA ASN A 888 -19.01 -1.06 -34.70
C ASN A 888 -19.66 0.30 -34.91
N TYR A 889 -20.79 0.37 -35.61
CA TYR A 889 -21.48 1.61 -35.93
C TYR A 889 -22.93 1.54 -35.49
N PHE A 890 -23.40 2.55 -34.77
CA PHE A 890 -24.81 2.62 -34.39
C PHE A 890 -25.42 4.01 -34.56
N THR A 891 -26.75 4.03 -34.64
CA THR A 891 -27.57 5.24 -34.73
C THR A 891 -29.02 4.94 -34.31
N LEU A 892 -29.84 5.99 -34.20
CA LEU A 892 -31.27 5.87 -33.93
C LEU A 892 -32.09 6.11 -35.20
N ALA A 893 -33.20 5.39 -35.34
CA ALA A 893 -34.13 5.53 -36.44
C ALA A 893 -35.59 5.42 -36.02
N VAL A 894 -36.46 6.11 -36.75
CA VAL A 894 -37.91 6.06 -36.56
C VAL A 894 -38.55 5.34 -37.73
N LEU A 895 -39.31 4.30 -37.41
CA LEU A 895 -40.29 3.71 -38.31
C LEU A 895 -41.59 4.52 -38.22
N PRO A 896 -42.02 5.20 -39.30
CA PRO A 896 -43.27 5.96 -39.30
C PRO A 896 -44.46 5.05 -39.02
N ALA A 897 -45.50 5.57 -38.34
CA ALA A 897 -46.71 4.81 -38.04
C ALA A 897 -47.42 4.29 -39.32
N SER A 898 -47.32 5.03 -40.43
CA SER A 898 -47.87 4.65 -41.74
C SER A 898 -47.17 3.44 -42.39
N ALA A 899 -45.96 3.10 -41.93
CA ALA A 899 -45.18 1.97 -42.42
C ALA A 899 -45.32 0.71 -41.54
N VAL A 900 -46.05 0.81 -40.43
CA VAL A 900 -46.49 -0.36 -39.66
C VAL A 900 -47.71 -0.92 -40.40
N PRO A 901 -47.67 -2.15 -40.94
CA PRO A 901 -48.85 -2.75 -41.55
C PRO A 901 -50.02 -2.62 -40.58
N ALA A 902 -51.22 -2.28 -41.09
CA ALA A 902 -52.43 -2.36 -40.29
C ALA A 902 -52.45 -3.72 -39.56
N PRO A 903 -52.91 -3.79 -38.31
CA PRO A 903 -53.13 -5.07 -37.64
C PRO A 903 -53.78 -6.03 -38.63
N VAL A 904 -53.32 -7.27 -38.71
CA VAL A 904 -53.97 -8.28 -39.56
C VAL A 904 -55.35 -8.51 -38.96
N THR A 905 -56.34 -7.75 -39.43
CA THR A 905 -57.71 -7.88 -38.99
C THR A 905 -58.30 -9.11 -39.66
N GLY A 906 -58.74 -10.10 -38.88
CA GLY A 906 -59.56 -11.20 -39.39
C GLY A 906 -58.89 -12.56 -39.62
N LYS A 907 -57.63 -12.76 -39.21
CA LYS A 907 -57.09 -14.14 -39.06
C LYS A 907 -56.63 -14.39 -37.63
N ILE A 908 -57.63 -14.68 -36.81
CA ILE A 908 -57.47 -15.20 -35.46
C ILE A 908 -57.21 -16.71 -35.61
N VAL A 909 -56.03 -17.19 -35.21
CA VAL A 909 -55.76 -18.64 -35.11
C VAL A 909 -55.63 -18.97 -33.62
N GLY A 910 -56.68 -19.57 -33.07
CA GLY A 910 -56.68 -20.14 -31.72
C GLY A 910 -56.80 -21.65 -31.80
N ILE A 911 -56.15 -22.37 -30.89
CA ILE A 911 -56.38 -23.80 -30.68
C ILE A 911 -57.02 -23.93 -29.30
N SER A 912 -58.33 -24.25 -29.27
CA SER A 912 -59.04 -24.60 -28.05
C SER A 912 -59.17 -26.12 -27.97
N THR A 913 -58.95 -26.67 -26.77
CA THR A 913 -59.20 -28.10 -26.49
C THR A 913 -60.58 -28.34 -25.88
N VAL A 914 -61.38 -27.28 -25.71
CA VAL A 914 -62.74 -27.32 -25.18
C VAL A 914 -63.73 -26.88 -26.25
N ASN A 915 -64.86 -27.59 -26.35
CA ASN A 915 -66.05 -27.16 -27.09
C ASN A 915 -66.74 -26.00 -26.34
N ASP A 916 -66.05 -24.89 -26.14
CA ASP A 916 -66.64 -23.65 -25.61
C ASP A 916 -66.71 -22.57 -26.68
N SER A 917 -67.64 -21.63 -26.51
CA SER A 917 -67.85 -20.47 -27.39
C SER A 917 -66.75 -19.40 -27.23
N TRP A 918 -65.57 -19.79 -26.74
CA TRP A 918 -64.48 -18.88 -26.46
C TRP A 918 -63.80 -18.46 -27.77
N GLN A 919 -63.52 -17.16 -27.86
CA GLN A 919 -62.78 -16.53 -28.95
C GLN A 919 -61.57 -15.80 -28.34
N PRO A 920 -60.40 -15.83 -28.98
CA PRO A 920 -59.26 -15.00 -28.59
C PRO A 920 -59.67 -13.55 -28.41
N THR A 921 -59.28 -12.92 -27.29
CA THR A 921 -59.81 -11.62 -26.87
C THR A 921 -58.91 -10.44 -27.25
N THR A 922 -57.75 -10.70 -27.86
CA THR A 922 -56.72 -9.70 -28.12
C THR A 922 -56.28 -9.68 -29.59
N ASN A 923 -56.28 -8.48 -30.18
CA ASN A 923 -55.67 -8.27 -31.50
C ASN A 923 -54.14 -8.38 -31.38
N ASN A 924 -53.47 -8.92 -32.41
CA ASN A 924 -52.02 -9.15 -32.52
C ASN A 924 -51.43 -10.36 -31.77
N THR A 925 -52.24 -11.35 -31.39
CA THR A 925 -51.76 -12.60 -30.78
C THR A 925 -51.48 -13.63 -31.87
N TYR A 926 -50.22 -14.01 -32.08
CA TYR A 926 -49.85 -15.03 -33.11
C TYR A 926 -50.31 -16.45 -32.72
N LEU A 927 -50.47 -16.72 -31.41
CA LEU A 927 -50.97 -17.98 -30.87
C LEU A 927 -51.45 -17.76 -29.43
N GLU A 928 -52.74 -17.96 -29.15
CA GLU A 928 -53.28 -17.97 -27.79
C GLU A 928 -53.66 -19.41 -27.41
N LEU A 929 -52.96 -19.98 -26.42
CA LEU A 929 -53.18 -21.34 -25.94
C LEU A 929 -53.90 -21.30 -24.60
N ARG A 930 -55.11 -21.86 -24.54
CA ARG A 930 -55.90 -21.96 -23.32
C ARG A 930 -56.13 -23.41 -22.95
N SER A 931 -55.77 -23.79 -21.72
CA SER A 931 -56.10 -25.09 -21.15
C SER A 931 -56.33 -24.98 -19.65
N GLN A 932 -57.46 -25.49 -19.18
CA GLN A 932 -57.77 -25.51 -17.75
C GLN A 932 -57.21 -26.75 -17.02
N LYS A 933 -56.93 -27.85 -17.73
CA LYS A 933 -56.61 -29.15 -17.12
C LYS A 933 -55.48 -29.95 -17.78
N LEU A 934 -54.94 -29.52 -18.92
CA LEU A 934 -53.91 -30.24 -19.69
C LEU A 934 -52.77 -29.29 -20.13
N GLY A 935 -51.55 -29.78 -20.32
CA GLY A 935 -50.46 -28.99 -20.90
C GLY A 935 -50.56 -28.89 -22.43
N PHE A 936 -50.00 -27.84 -23.03
CA PHE A 936 -49.71 -27.83 -24.47
C PHE A 936 -48.47 -28.70 -24.71
N VAL A 937 -48.64 -29.81 -25.41
CA VAL A 937 -47.55 -30.76 -25.71
C VAL A 937 -47.08 -30.52 -27.14
N ILE A 938 -45.87 -29.99 -27.30
CA ILE A 938 -45.19 -29.98 -28.58
C ILE A 938 -44.65 -31.39 -28.85
N SER A 939 -44.84 -31.89 -30.07
CA SER A 939 -44.36 -33.22 -30.48
C SER A 939 -42.87 -33.36 -30.22
N ARG A 940 -42.50 -34.34 -29.39
CA ARG A 940 -41.12 -34.67 -29.02
C ARG A 940 -40.60 -35.75 -29.96
N VAL A 941 -39.55 -35.45 -30.73
CA VAL A 941 -39.03 -36.32 -31.78
C VAL A 941 -37.51 -36.42 -31.68
N THR A 942 -36.92 -37.52 -32.16
CA THR A 942 -35.45 -37.60 -32.37
C THR A 942 -35.02 -36.69 -33.51
N THR A 943 -33.73 -36.39 -33.61
CA THR A 943 -33.18 -35.62 -34.74
C THR A 943 -33.48 -36.32 -36.06
N ALA A 944 -33.34 -37.64 -36.12
CA ALA A 944 -33.67 -38.42 -37.31
C ALA A 944 -35.14 -38.27 -37.72
N ASN A 945 -36.06 -38.35 -36.75
CA ASN A 945 -37.50 -38.21 -37.01
C ASN A 945 -37.85 -36.78 -37.44
N ARG A 946 -37.27 -35.75 -36.83
CA ARG A 946 -37.44 -34.35 -37.25
C ARG A 946 -37.00 -34.15 -38.71
N LEU A 947 -35.85 -34.70 -39.09
CA LEU A 947 -35.31 -34.55 -40.44
C LEU A 947 -36.11 -35.37 -41.48
N ALA A 948 -36.73 -36.46 -41.07
CA ALA A 948 -37.59 -37.30 -41.93
C ALA A 948 -39.03 -36.77 -42.06
N MET A 949 -39.46 -35.84 -41.21
CA MET A 949 -40.78 -35.24 -41.28
C MET A 949 -40.96 -34.45 -42.58
N ILE A 950 -42.13 -34.61 -43.21
CA ILE A 950 -42.56 -33.74 -44.31
C ILE A 950 -42.73 -32.34 -43.72
N GLN A 951 -41.84 -31.45 -44.12
CA GLN A 951 -41.80 -30.08 -43.63
C GLN A 951 -43.02 -29.29 -44.11
N GLN A 952 -43.71 -28.65 -43.17
CA GLN A 952 -44.82 -27.74 -43.43
C GLN A 952 -44.49 -26.38 -42.81
N PRO A 953 -44.80 -25.27 -43.49
CA PRO A 953 -44.63 -23.95 -42.89
C PRO A 953 -45.37 -23.84 -41.55
N GLY A 954 -44.64 -23.47 -40.48
CA GLY A 954 -45.19 -23.31 -39.14
C GLY A 954 -45.20 -24.58 -38.27
N LEU A 955 -44.69 -25.72 -38.77
CA LEU A 955 -44.56 -26.94 -37.96
C LEU A 955 -43.53 -26.74 -36.85
N VAL A 956 -43.94 -26.92 -35.58
CA VAL A 956 -43.07 -26.82 -34.40
C VAL A 956 -42.90 -28.18 -33.74
N VAL A 957 -41.65 -28.56 -33.44
CA VAL A 957 -41.30 -29.80 -32.74
C VAL A 957 -40.24 -29.55 -31.68
N TYR A 958 -40.14 -30.45 -30.70
CA TYR A 958 -39.04 -30.50 -29.75
C TYR A 958 -38.13 -31.68 -30.09
N ASP A 959 -36.89 -31.40 -30.46
CA ASP A 959 -35.89 -32.41 -30.73
C ASP A 959 -35.32 -32.92 -29.41
N ILE A 960 -35.60 -34.17 -29.04
CA ILE A 960 -35.22 -34.72 -27.73
C ILE A 960 -33.72 -35.01 -27.62
N GLU A 961 -33.05 -35.25 -28.73
CA GLU A 961 -31.60 -35.52 -28.75
C GLU A 961 -30.82 -34.22 -28.63
N GLN A 962 -31.34 -33.14 -29.22
CA GLN A 962 -30.74 -31.81 -29.11
C GLN A 962 -31.28 -31.00 -27.93
N SER A 963 -32.36 -31.46 -27.29
CA SER A 963 -33.08 -30.76 -26.21
C SER A 963 -33.59 -29.37 -26.59
N LYS A 964 -34.02 -29.17 -27.85
CA LYS A 964 -34.26 -27.85 -28.46
C LYS A 964 -35.56 -27.81 -29.26
N PHE A 965 -36.15 -26.62 -29.37
CA PHE A 965 -37.32 -26.40 -30.22
C PHE A 965 -36.91 -26.08 -31.65
N PHE A 966 -37.63 -26.62 -32.64
CA PHE A 966 -37.44 -26.31 -34.05
C PHE A 966 -38.76 -25.92 -34.71
N VAL A 967 -38.71 -24.92 -35.59
CA VAL A 967 -39.81 -24.51 -36.47
C VAL A 967 -39.41 -24.71 -37.92
N SER A 968 -40.28 -25.30 -38.74
CA SER A 968 -40.06 -25.41 -40.18
C SER A 968 -40.72 -24.24 -40.92
N ASN A 969 -40.06 -23.72 -41.95
CA ASN A 969 -40.64 -22.79 -42.91
C ASN A 969 -41.19 -23.50 -44.17
N GLY A 970 -41.31 -24.83 -44.14
CA GLY A 970 -41.72 -25.67 -45.27
C GLY A 970 -40.57 -26.22 -46.11
N SER A 971 -39.33 -25.78 -45.88
CA SER A 971 -38.15 -26.29 -46.60
C SER A 971 -36.94 -26.55 -45.70
N VAL A 972 -36.79 -25.75 -44.63
CA VAL A 972 -35.70 -25.87 -43.67
C VAL A 972 -36.23 -25.80 -42.23
N TRP A 973 -35.64 -26.58 -41.34
CA TRP A 973 -35.82 -26.45 -39.90
C TRP A 973 -34.94 -25.33 -39.32
N ARG A 974 -35.53 -24.43 -38.55
CA ARG A 974 -34.83 -23.41 -37.77
C ARG A 974 -35.00 -23.70 -36.30
N GLU A 975 -33.92 -23.61 -35.52
CA GLU A 975 -34.03 -23.70 -34.08
C GLU A 975 -34.73 -22.45 -33.52
N LEU A 976 -35.70 -22.64 -32.63
CA LEU A 976 -36.35 -21.55 -31.90
C LEU A 976 -35.54 -21.25 -30.65
N GLY A 977 -35.12 -19.99 -30.50
CA GLY A 977 -34.35 -19.54 -29.34
C GLY A 977 -32.84 -19.48 -29.54
N ILE A 978 -32.32 -19.83 -30.72
CA ILE A 978 -30.97 -19.42 -31.12
C ILE A 978 -31.06 -18.21 -32.05
N ASP A 979 -30.67 -17.06 -31.50
CA ASP A 979 -29.98 -16.06 -32.30
C ASP A 979 -28.53 -16.57 -32.40
N ASN A 980 -28.14 -17.14 -33.55
CA ASN A 980 -26.82 -17.77 -33.72
C ASN A 980 -25.71 -16.72 -33.80
N THR A 981 -26.06 -15.44 -33.64
CA THR A 981 -25.14 -14.33 -33.41
C THR A 981 -25.25 -13.95 -31.93
N LYS A 982 -24.12 -13.64 -31.25
CA LYS A 982 -24.16 -12.91 -29.97
C LYS A 982 -25.20 -11.81 -30.15
N SER A 983 -26.34 -11.86 -29.45
CA SER A 983 -27.40 -10.87 -29.68
C SER A 983 -26.78 -9.49 -29.45
N SER A 984 -26.68 -8.71 -30.53
CA SER A 984 -25.88 -7.49 -30.50
C SER A 984 -26.44 -6.46 -29.53
N PHE A 985 -27.73 -6.58 -29.22
CA PHE A 985 -28.35 -5.83 -28.13
C PHE A 985 -28.60 -6.75 -26.95
N CYS A 986 -28.12 -6.34 -25.79
CA CYS A 986 -28.34 -7.06 -24.54
C CYS A 986 -29.79 -6.89 -24.08
N ASN A 987 -30.35 -7.89 -23.38
CA ASN A 987 -31.76 -7.96 -22.99
C ASN A 987 -32.28 -6.65 -22.39
#